data_AF-A0A5C7HC41-F1
#
_entry.id   AF-A0A5C7HC41-F1
#
_cell.length_a   1.000
_cell.length_b   1.000
_cell.length_c   1.000
_cell.angle_alpha   90.00
_cell.angle_beta   90.00
_cell.angle_gamma   90.00
#
_symmetry.space_group_name_H-M   'P 1'
#
loop_
_entity.id
_entity.type
_entity.pdbx_description
1 polymer ?
#
loop_
_entity_poly.entity_id
_entity_poly.type
_entity_poly.pdbx_seq_one_letter_code
_entity_poly.pdbx_strand_id
1 'polypeptide(L)'
;MESCSRYGFCVLVLFVFLCIGEIGSVTGENRRPKNVQVAIRAKWSGTPLLLEAGELLSKERKDLFWEFIEVWHHAEKDDLDSCTAKGCTKIILKHASSLLSEQLASLFQFSLTLRSASPRLVLYRQLAEESLSSFPLVDESNSNLEVKETLETNENLETKKFDHLLVGANPKGPAGKCCWVDTGGALFFDVVELLLWLRSPTECAEDSFQQPELFDFDHIHFNSNIASPVAILYGALGTDCFKEFHVNFVQAAKEGKVKYAVRPVLPSGCEAKVGLCGAVGATDSLNLGGYGVELALKNMEYKAMDDSMIKKGVTLEDPRTEDLSQEVRGFIFSKILERKPELTSEIMTFRDYLLSSTISDTLDVWELKDLGHQTAQRIVHASDPIQSMQEINQNFPSVVSSLSRMKLNDSIKDEIIANQRMIPPGKSLMALNGALINIEDIDLYQLLDLIHQELSLADQFSKLKIPPSVIRKLLSTVPPSESNMIRIDFRSTHVHYLNNLEEDAMYKRWRSNLNEILMPVFPGQLRYIRKNLFHAVYVLDPATSCGLEALQVIEMITSMYENSFPMRFGVILYSANFIEKIEISGGDLQASATKDDSQVKEDVSSLIIRLFFYIKENHGTQSAFQFLSNVCAGYSIILLGYMLTEITEINRLRMESANSADDALEMHHVEGAFVETVLPKANSPPQNLLLKLEKEQTFKEHAQDSSIFVFKLGLAKMQCCLLMNGLVHDSSEEVLMNAMNEELPRIQEQVYYGQISSYTDILDKFLSESGINRYNPQIVVNDKVKPRFISLASSILGGESVLKDVNYLHSPETIDDLKPVTHLLLVNITSKKGIKLLREGIRFLIGGSKSARLGVLFSGSNDVDLSSLLFVKAFEITVSTYSHKKKVLDFLDQLCTFYEHMFFLASPFTSESTPAFIDSICRFAEANGLSSEAYRSSLPHEYSAGEVRKHLNEVAQFLYRQLGMESDVNAVITNGRVIFPIDENTFLSHDLNLLESVELKHRIKHIWEIIEEVNWQDIYPDVDPDRLTSKFFSDIIMVVSSSMAMRDRNSESARFEILSAEYSAVILNNENATIHIDAVIDPLTPSGQKLSPLLRVLQKYAQPSMRIVLNPLVS
;
A
#
# COMPACT_ATOMS: atom_id res chain seq x y z
N MET A 1 -18.96 -21.53 -105.56
CA MET A 1 -18.64 -20.21 -104.98
C MET A 1 -19.44 -20.01 -103.69
N GLU A 2 -19.21 -20.86 -102.68
CA GLU A 2 -20.08 -20.92 -101.47
C GLU A 2 -19.32 -21.13 -100.16
N SER A 3 -17.98 -21.07 -100.17
CA SER A 3 -17.16 -21.35 -98.99
C SER A 3 -16.33 -20.15 -98.49
N CYS A 4 -16.53 -18.95 -99.05
CA CYS A 4 -15.79 -17.74 -98.65
C CYS A 4 -16.65 -16.67 -97.92
N SER A 5 -17.98 -16.84 -97.85
CA SER A 5 -18.89 -15.87 -97.21
C SER A 5 -19.27 -16.21 -95.76
N ARG A 6 -19.06 -17.45 -95.30
CA ARG A 6 -19.38 -17.87 -93.92
C ARG A 6 -18.29 -17.54 -92.90
N TYR A 7 -17.03 -17.41 -93.32
CA TYR A 7 -15.93 -17.07 -92.40
C TYR A 7 -15.94 -15.58 -92.02
N GLY A 8 -16.29 -14.69 -92.96
CA GLY A 8 -16.44 -13.25 -92.68
C GLY A 8 -17.60 -12.92 -91.74
N PHE A 9 -18.72 -13.66 -91.83
CA PHE A 9 -19.89 -13.42 -90.97
C PHE A 9 -19.68 -13.95 -89.54
N CYS A 10 -19.02 -15.10 -89.36
CA CYS A 10 -18.66 -15.59 -88.02
C CYS A 10 -17.61 -14.70 -87.33
N VAL A 11 -16.64 -14.15 -88.08
CA VAL A 11 -15.64 -13.22 -87.53
C VAL A 11 -16.27 -11.88 -87.17
N LEU A 12 -17.23 -11.37 -87.94
CA LEU A 12 -17.99 -10.15 -87.61
C LEU A 12 -18.94 -10.36 -86.42
N VAL A 13 -19.59 -11.51 -86.29
CA VAL A 13 -20.44 -11.82 -85.12
C VAL A 13 -19.59 -12.02 -83.86
N LEU A 14 -18.40 -12.64 -83.96
CA LEU A 14 -17.44 -12.73 -82.87
C LEU A 14 -16.86 -11.37 -82.48
N PHE A 15 -16.56 -10.48 -83.44
CA PHE A 15 -16.11 -9.11 -83.16
C PHE A 15 -17.21 -8.26 -82.54
N VAL A 16 -18.47 -8.43 -82.95
CA VAL A 16 -19.61 -7.72 -82.36
C VAL A 16 -19.94 -8.26 -80.96
N PHE A 17 -19.76 -9.56 -80.68
CA PHE A 17 -19.86 -10.10 -79.32
C PHE A 17 -18.69 -9.69 -78.43
N LEU A 18 -17.47 -9.56 -78.97
CA LEU A 18 -16.30 -9.02 -78.24
C LEU A 18 -16.44 -7.52 -77.94
N CYS A 19 -16.97 -6.73 -78.87
CA CYS A 19 -17.16 -5.28 -78.68
C CYS A 19 -18.43 -4.91 -77.87
N ILE A 20 -19.47 -5.76 -77.84
CA ILE A 20 -20.64 -5.56 -76.96
C ILE A 20 -20.38 -6.15 -75.55
N GLY A 21 -19.42 -7.09 -75.42
CA GLY A 21 -18.98 -7.63 -74.13
C GLY A 21 -18.21 -6.65 -73.23
N GLU A 22 -17.77 -5.50 -73.76
CA GLU A 22 -17.01 -4.48 -73.01
C GLU A 22 -17.83 -3.25 -72.59
N ILE A 23 -19.14 -3.17 -72.89
CA ILE A 23 -20.03 -2.13 -72.36
C ILE A 23 -21.19 -2.82 -71.64
N GLY A 24 -20.87 -3.37 -70.48
CA GLY A 24 -21.81 -4.14 -69.67
C GLY A 24 -21.19 -4.85 -68.48
N SER A 25 -19.90 -4.66 -68.19
CA SER A 25 -19.44 -4.82 -66.81
C SER A 25 -19.91 -3.59 -66.05
N VAL A 26 -21.10 -3.69 -65.45
CA VAL A 26 -21.31 -2.97 -64.19
C VAL A 26 -20.29 -3.60 -63.27
N THR A 27 -19.07 -3.05 -63.27
CA THR A 27 -18.23 -3.08 -62.09
C THR A 27 -19.08 -2.38 -61.04
N GLY A 28 -19.87 -3.18 -60.33
CA GLY A 28 -20.24 -2.84 -58.98
C GLY A 28 -18.91 -2.55 -58.33
N GLU A 29 -18.59 -1.27 -58.20
CA GLU A 29 -17.62 -0.85 -57.20
C GLU A 29 -18.12 -1.55 -55.94
N ASN A 30 -17.45 -2.64 -55.56
CA ASN A 30 -17.36 -3.01 -54.17
C ASN A 30 -16.68 -1.80 -53.54
N ARG A 31 -17.48 -0.78 -53.22
CA ARG A 31 -17.06 0.42 -52.52
C ARG A 31 -16.46 -0.13 -51.26
N ARG A 32 -15.12 -0.22 -51.23
CA ARG A 32 -14.41 -0.50 -49.99
C ARG A 32 -14.99 0.51 -48.99
N PRO A 33 -15.47 0.05 -47.82
CA PRO A 33 -16.04 0.96 -46.85
C PRO A 33 -15.07 2.11 -46.64
N LYS A 34 -15.60 3.33 -46.59
CA LYS A 34 -14.78 4.52 -46.31
C LYS A 34 -14.27 4.37 -44.89
N ASN A 35 -13.02 3.93 -44.74
CA ASN A 35 -12.40 3.71 -43.44
C ASN A 35 -11.84 5.02 -42.92
N VAL A 36 -12.17 5.35 -41.67
CA VAL A 36 -11.51 6.43 -40.92
C VAL A 36 -10.34 5.82 -40.15
N GLN A 37 -9.14 6.34 -40.32
CA GLN A 37 -7.95 5.90 -39.60
C GLN A 37 -7.53 7.00 -38.61
N VAL A 38 -7.38 6.62 -37.34
CA VAL A 38 -6.93 7.51 -36.27
C VAL A 38 -5.69 6.89 -35.65
N ALA A 39 -4.67 7.71 -35.39
CA ALA A 39 -3.45 7.29 -34.70
C ALA A 39 -3.01 8.40 -33.75
N ILE A 40 -2.72 8.05 -32.50
CA ILE A 40 -2.14 8.96 -31.51
C ILE A 40 -0.63 8.78 -31.49
N ARG A 41 0.09 9.90 -31.58
CA ARG A 41 1.57 9.94 -31.53
C ARG A 41 2.04 10.66 -30.28
N ALA A 42 3.10 10.14 -29.68
CA ALA A 42 3.79 10.80 -28.58
C ALA A 42 4.52 12.05 -29.07
N LYS A 43 4.77 13.00 -28.16
CA LYS A 43 5.57 14.21 -28.45
C LYS A 43 7.07 13.92 -28.52
N TRP A 44 7.53 12.86 -27.86
CA TRP A 44 8.94 12.46 -27.80
C TRP A 44 9.32 11.48 -28.92
N SER A 45 10.63 11.38 -29.19
CA SER A 45 11.21 10.44 -30.16
C SER A 45 11.15 9.00 -29.68
N GLY A 46 11.13 8.05 -30.61
CA GLY A 46 11.13 6.62 -30.32
C GLY A 46 12.23 6.20 -29.33
N THR A 47 11.93 5.16 -28.55
CA THR A 47 12.82 4.61 -27.55
C THR A 47 13.29 3.19 -27.95
N PRO A 48 14.51 2.76 -27.62
CA PRO A 48 14.97 1.42 -27.97
C PRO A 48 14.15 0.31 -27.28
N LEU A 49 13.67 -0.67 -28.03
CA LEU A 49 12.91 -1.81 -27.47
C LEU A 49 13.74 -2.64 -26.47
N LEU A 50 15.05 -2.76 -26.69
CA LEU A 50 15.93 -3.49 -25.78
C LEU A 50 16.04 -2.82 -24.41
N LEU A 51 16.11 -1.48 -24.37
CA LEU A 51 16.15 -0.74 -23.11
C LEU A 51 14.78 -0.75 -22.43
N GLU A 52 13.69 -0.67 -23.19
CA GLU A 52 12.33 -0.80 -22.63
C GLU A 52 12.12 -2.18 -22.00
N ALA A 53 12.64 -3.24 -22.61
CA ALA A 53 12.58 -4.58 -22.06
C ALA A 53 13.30 -4.68 -20.69
N GLY A 54 14.48 -4.05 -20.56
CA GLY A 54 15.18 -3.97 -19.28
C GLY A 54 14.37 -3.24 -18.21
N GLU A 55 13.75 -2.10 -18.55
CA GLU A 55 12.89 -1.34 -17.63
C GLU A 55 11.60 -2.07 -17.24
N LEU A 56 11.03 -2.86 -18.15
CA LEU A 56 9.87 -3.69 -17.82
C LEU A 56 10.24 -4.85 -16.89
N LEU A 57 11.45 -5.41 -17.00
CA LEU A 57 11.94 -6.44 -16.08
C LEU A 57 12.29 -5.88 -14.70
N SER A 58 12.84 -4.66 -14.65
CA SER A 58 13.14 -3.97 -13.39
C SER A 58 11.88 -3.70 -12.56
N LYS A 59 10.73 -3.50 -13.24
CA LYS A 59 9.41 -3.34 -12.62
C LYS A 59 8.96 -4.58 -11.84
N GLU A 60 9.28 -5.78 -12.32
CA GLU A 60 8.98 -7.04 -11.63
C GLU A 60 9.86 -7.22 -10.39
N ARG A 61 11.18 -7.17 -10.58
CA ARG A 61 12.18 -7.19 -9.51
C ARG A 61 13.42 -6.43 -9.97
N LYS A 62 13.98 -5.60 -9.10
CA LYS A 62 15.19 -4.80 -9.39
C LYS A 62 16.38 -5.67 -9.86
N ASP A 63 16.49 -6.90 -9.36
CA ASP A 63 17.57 -7.83 -9.73
C ASP A 63 17.47 -8.35 -11.17
N LEU A 64 16.25 -8.51 -11.70
CA LEU A 64 16.01 -9.04 -13.04
C LEU A 64 16.60 -8.14 -14.13
N PHE A 65 16.74 -6.84 -13.87
CA PHE A 65 17.44 -5.92 -14.75
C PHE A 65 18.90 -6.34 -14.95
N TRP A 66 19.61 -6.66 -13.87
CA TRP A 66 21.00 -7.08 -13.90
C TRP A 66 21.17 -8.48 -14.48
N GLU A 67 20.29 -9.42 -14.09
CA GLU A 67 20.27 -10.77 -14.68
C GLU A 67 20.06 -10.71 -16.20
N PHE A 68 19.20 -9.82 -16.69
CA PHE A 68 18.97 -9.63 -18.11
C PHE A 68 20.19 -9.08 -18.85
N ILE A 69 20.91 -8.12 -18.25
CA ILE A 69 22.16 -7.60 -18.81
C ILE A 69 23.19 -8.72 -18.97
N GLU A 70 23.34 -9.57 -17.95
CA GLU A 70 24.27 -10.70 -17.97
C GLU A 70 23.86 -11.73 -19.04
N VAL A 71 22.60 -12.12 -19.09
CA VAL A 71 22.08 -13.05 -20.12
C VAL A 71 22.32 -12.50 -21.53
N TRP A 72 22.10 -11.20 -21.74
CA TRP A 72 22.33 -10.55 -23.03
C TRP A 72 23.82 -10.48 -23.40
N HIS A 73 24.72 -10.28 -22.42
CA HIS A 73 26.16 -10.26 -22.66
C HIS A 73 26.74 -11.64 -23.02
N HIS A 74 26.14 -12.72 -22.49
CA HIS A 74 26.55 -14.11 -22.73
C HIS A 74 25.88 -14.74 -23.96
N ALA A 75 24.89 -14.07 -24.56
CA ALA A 75 24.24 -14.55 -25.78
C ALA A 75 25.25 -14.54 -26.96
N GLU A 76 25.37 -15.68 -27.66
CA GLU A 76 26.18 -15.79 -28.87
C GLU A 76 25.62 -14.86 -29.97
N LYS A 77 26.50 -14.15 -30.70
CA LYS A 77 26.13 -13.18 -31.74
C LYS A 77 25.53 -13.81 -33.02
N ASP A 78 25.34 -15.13 -33.06
CA ASP A 78 25.11 -15.90 -34.28
C ASP A 78 23.66 -16.40 -34.47
N ASP A 79 22.65 -15.56 -34.19
CA ASP A 79 21.28 -15.82 -34.66
C ASP A 79 21.03 -15.07 -35.99
N LEU A 80 21.05 -15.82 -37.12
CA LEU A 80 20.82 -15.35 -38.50
C LEU A 80 19.46 -14.62 -38.71
N ASP A 81 18.54 -14.70 -37.76
CA ASP A 81 17.22 -14.04 -37.78
C ASP A 81 17.22 -12.58 -37.27
N SER A 82 18.36 -12.06 -36.80
CA SER A 82 18.50 -10.70 -36.24
C SER A 82 18.38 -9.55 -37.26
N CYS A 83 18.30 -9.84 -38.56
CA CYS A 83 18.27 -8.81 -39.62
C CYS A 83 16.94 -8.04 -39.74
N THR A 84 15.88 -8.44 -39.02
CA THR A 84 14.57 -7.76 -39.07
C THR A 84 14.14 -7.27 -37.71
N ALA A 85 13.41 -6.13 -37.65
CA ALA A 85 12.85 -5.61 -36.41
C ALA A 85 12.01 -6.67 -35.65
N LYS A 86 11.25 -7.49 -36.38
CA LYS A 86 10.47 -8.61 -35.84
C LYS A 86 11.35 -9.72 -35.26
N GLY A 87 12.48 -10.03 -35.90
CA GLY A 87 13.48 -10.98 -35.40
C GLY A 87 14.10 -10.50 -34.10
N CYS A 88 14.50 -9.22 -34.04
CA CYS A 88 15.01 -8.61 -32.81
C CYS A 88 14.01 -8.63 -31.65
N THR A 89 12.73 -8.31 -31.90
CA THR A 89 11.69 -8.42 -30.85
C THR A 89 11.56 -9.85 -30.34
N LYS A 90 11.63 -10.86 -31.22
CA LYS A 90 11.59 -12.27 -30.80
C LYS A 90 12.78 -12.66 -29.94
N ILE A 91 13.99 -12.21 -30.29
CA ILE A 91 15.21 -12.48 -29.51
C ILE A 91 15.10 -11.83 -28.12
N ILE A 92 14.69 -10.56 -28.06
CA ILE A 92 14.45 -9.85 -26.78
C ILE A 92 13.42 -10.61 -25.93
N LEU A 93 12.29 -11.02 -26.52
CA LEU A 93 11.26 -11.78 -25.82
C LEU A 93 11.77 -13.16 -25.36
N LYS A 94 12.60 -13.85 -26.16
CA LYS A 94 13.18 -15.15 -25.79
C LYS A 94 14.09 -15.04 -24.55
N HIS A 95 14.96 -14.04 -24.51
CA HIS A 95 15.85 -13.83 -23.36
C HIS A 95 15.10 -13.28 -22.14
N ALA A 96 14.11 -12.41 -22.32
CA ALA A 96 13.29 -11.92 -21.21
C ALA A 96 12.38 -13.03 -20.63
N SER A 97 11.75 -13.84 -21.48
CA SER A 97 10.85 -14.93 -21.04
C SER A 97 11.57 -16.04 -20.29
N SER A 98 12.88 -16.26 -20.48
CA SER A 98 13.64 -17.22 -19.65
C SER A 98 13.77 -16.80 -18.19
N LEU A 99 13.54 -15.52 -17.87
CA LEU A 99 13.62 -14.98 -16.51
C LEU A 99 12.24 -14.88 -15.82
N LEU A 100 11.15 -15.05 -16.58
CA LEU A 100 9.78 -14.86 -16.14
C LEU A 100 8.98 -16.17 -16.19
N SER A 101 7.90 -16.25 -15.42
CA SER A 101 6.91 -17.32 -15.57
C SER A 101 6.07 -17.13 -16.84
N GLU A 102 5.41 -18.18 -17.32
CA GLU A 102 4.67 -18.17 -18.59
C GLU A 102 3.59 -17.07 -18.67
N GLN A 103 2.88 -16.85 -17.56
CA GLN A 103 1.82 -15.84 -17.45
C GLN A 103 2.40 -14.41 -17.44
N LEU A 104 3.48 -14.20 -16.69
CA LEU A 104 4.18 -12.91 -16.66
C LEU A 104 4.86 -12.61 -18.01
N ALA A 105 5.41 -13.62 -18.68
CA ALA A 105 6.02 -13.46 -20.01
C ALA A 105 4.99 -13.01 -21.06
N SER A 106 3.76 -13.54 -20.99
CA SER A 106 2.66 -13.14 -21.88
C SER A 106 2.23 -11.69 -21.64
N LEU A 107 2.14 -11.26 -20.38
CA LEU A 107 1.85 -9.87 -20.01
C LEU A 107 3.01 -8.93 -20.40
N PHE A 108 4.25 -9.34 -20.16
CA PHE A 108 5.45 -8.63 -20.55
C PHE A 108 5.49 -8.35 -22.06
N GLN A 109 5.15 -9.36 -22.88
CA GLN A 109 5.05 -9.20 -24.32
C GLN A 109 4.02 -8.12 -24.70
N PHE A 110 2.88 -8.09 -24.01
CA PHE A 110 1.85 -7.08 -24.26
C PHE A 110 2.31 -5.68 -23.84
N SER A 111 2.90 -5.54 -22.65
CA SER A 111 3.46 -4.28 -22.15
C SER A 111 4.55 -3.71 -23.07
N LEU A 112 5.44 -4.56 -23.59
CA LEU A 112 6.46 -4.17 -24.57
C LEU A 112 5.83 -3.72 -25.90
N THR A 113 4.73 -4.34 -26.31
CA THR A 113 3.98 -3.93 -27.52
C THR A 113 3.27 -2.59 -27.31
N LEU A 114 2.76 -2.32 -26.11
CA LEU A 114 2.13 -1.05 -25.72
C LEU A 114 3.14 0.07 -25.45
N ARG A 115 4.45 -0.24 -25.40
CA ARG A 115 5.52 0.73 -25.15
C ARG A 115 5.38 1.42 -23.80
N SER A 116 4.88 0.71 -22.78
CA SER A 116 4.55 1.28 -21.46
C SER A 116 5.76 1.80 -20.68
N ALA A 117 6.96 1.29 -20.95
CA ALA A 117 8.22 1.76 -20.36
C ALA A 117 8.85 2.96 -21.09
N SER A 118 8.31 3.40 -22.24
CA SER A 118 8.87 4.51 -23.01
C SER A 118 9.02 5.81 -22.20
N PRO A 119 8.01 6.26 -21.41
CA PRO A 119 8.15 7.49 -20.60
C PRO A 119 9.32 7.44 -19.61
N ARG A 120 9.63 6.24 -19.08
CA ARG A 120 10.75 6.01 -18.16
C ARG A 120 12.11 6.31 -18.81
N LEU A 121 12.28 5.87 -20.05
CA LEU A 121 13.51 6.13 -20.82
C LEU A 121 13.63 7.60 -21.24
N VAL A 122 12.50 8.27 -21.46
CA VAL A 122 12.48 9.73 -21.72
C VAL A 122 12.95 10.50 -20.50
N LEU A 123 12.55 10.08 -19.29
CA LEU A 123 13.07 10.66 -18.05
C LEU A 123 14.60 10.51 -17.94
N TYR A 124 15.15 9.33 -18.25
CA TYR A 124 16.61 9.15 -18.25
C TYR A 124 17.31 10.01 -19.30
N ARG A 125 16.70 10.26 -20.46
CA ARG A 125 17.24 11.21 -21.46
C ARG A 125 17.31 12.64 -20.90
N GLN A 126 16.31 13.08 -20.15
CA GLN A 126 16.30 14.40 -19.52
C GLN A 126 17.40 14.51 -18.45
N LEU A 127 17.53 13.51 -17.58
CA LEU A 127 18.60 13.46 -16.58
C LEU A 127 19.99 13.41 -17.23
N ALA A 128 20.12 12.72 -18.36
CA ALA A 128 21.37 12.71 -19.14
C ALA A 128 21.71 14.08 -19.72
N GLU A 129 20.71 14.84 -20.21
CA GLU A 129 20.92 16.20 -20.70
C GLU A 129 21.31 17.16 -19.56
N GLU A 130 20.68 17.03 -18.40
CA GLU A 130 21.03 17.78 -17.19
C GLU A 130 22.48 17.49 -16.76
N SER A 131 22.86 16.22 -16.68
CA SER A 131 24.24 15.78 -16.36
C SER A 131 25.28 16.39 -17.33
N LEU A 132 25.01 16.37 -18.64
CA LEU A 132 25.89 16.97 -19.64
C LEU A 132 25.93 18.51 -19.55
N SER A 133 24.81 19.14 -19.21
CA SER A 133 24.72 20.61 -19.09
C SER A 133 25.45 21.16 -17.86
N SER A 134 25.57 20.36 -16.80
CA SER A 134 26.30 20.72 -15.59
C SER A 134 27.82 20.87 -15.80
N PHE A 135 28.36 20.31 -16.89
CA PHE A 135 29.78 20.37 -17.24
C PHE A 135 30.00 20.84 -18.69
N PRO A 136 29.81 22.15 -19.00
CA PRO A 136 29.99 22.65 -20.35
C PRO A 136 31.45 22.49 -20.80
N LEU A 137 31.66 21.74 -21.88
CA LEU A 137 32.97 21.62 -22.53
C LEU A 137 33.35 22.98 -23.17
N VAL A 138 34.57 23.45 -22.93
CA VAL A 138 35.13 24.61 -23.60
C VAL A 138 35.32 24.25 -25.08
N ASP A 139 34.57 24.87 -25.98
CA ASP A 139 34.65 24.63 -27.43
C ASP A 139 36.08 24.87 -27.95
N GLU A 140 36.76 23.81 -28.40
CA GLU A 140 37.87 23.92 -29.34
C GLU A 140 37.34 24.18 -30.74
N SER A 141 37.11 25.45 -31.07
CA SER A 141 37.06 25.89 -32.46
C SER A 141 37.76 27.23 -32.63
N ASN A 142 39.06 27.25 -32.35
CA ASN A 142 39.98 28.24 -32.90
C ASN A 142 40.75 27.60 -34.07
N SER A 143 40.19 27.68 -35.27
CA SER A 143 40.96 27.77 -36.52
C SER A 143 40.07 28.14 -37.69
N ASN A 144 40.04 29.42 -38.07
CA ASN A 144 40.52 29.89 -39.38
C ASN A 144 40.12 31.36 -39.66
N LEU A 145 41.17 32.18 -39.73
CA LEU A 145 41.43 33.27 -40.69
C LEU A 145 40.47 34.47 -40.82
N GLU A 146 41.06 35.61 -40.43
CA GLU A 146 40.79 37.01 -40.75
C GLU A 146 39.98 37.32 -42.02
N VAL A 147 38.92 38.14 -41.87
CA VAL A 147 38.71 39.37 -42.67
C VAL A 147 38.04 40.43 -41.78
N LYS A 148 38.66 41.62 -41.72
CA LYS A 148 38.15 42.85 -41.08
C LYS A 148 36.88 43.33 -41.76
N GLU A 149 35.88 43.76 -41.00
CA GLU A 149 35.24 45.06 -41.21
C GLU A 149 34.46 45.54 -39.97
N THR A 150 34.29 46.86 -39.96
CA THR A 150 34.03 47.81 -38.87
C THR A 150 32.68 47.71 -38.17
N LEU A 151 32.73 48.08 -36.88
CA LEU A 151 31.68 48.65 -36.03
C LEU A 151 30.46 49.24 -36.78
N GLU A 152 29.25 48.81 -36.40
CA GLU A 152 28.28 49.68 -35.73
C GLU A 152 27.15 48.87 -35.06
N THR A 153 26.93 49.24 -33.80
CA THR A 153 25.80 48.99 -32.90
C THR A 153 24.51 48.43 -33.50
N ASN A 154 24.01 47.33 -32.94
CA ASN A 154 22.62 47.28 -32.49
C ASN A 154 22.43 46.24 -31.37
N GLU A 155 21.80 46.75 -30.32
CA GLU A 155 21.31 46.06 -29.14
C GLU A 155 20.41 44.89 -29.55
N ASN A 156 20.73 43.69 -29.07
CA ASN A 156 19.80 42.62 -28.70
C ASN A 156 20.64 41.47 -28.12
N LEU A 157 21.18 41.70 -26.92
CA LEU A 157 21.59 40.60 -26.05
C LEU A 157 20.31 40.06 -25.39
N GLU A 158 19.50 39.36 -26.17
CA GLU A 158 18.60 38.37 -25.60
C GLU A 158 19.49 37.30 -24.99
N THR A 159 19.59 37.35 -23.66
CA THR A 159 19.87 36.19 -22.83
C THR A 159 18.99 35.05 -23.35
N LYS A 160 19.57 34.11 -24.09
CA LYS A 160 18.94 32.81 -24.35
C LYS A 160 18.75 32.13 -23.00
N LYS A 161 17.65 32.45 -22.32
CA LYS A 161 16.96 31.49 -21.47
C LYS A 161 16.73 30.28 -22.37
N PHE A 162 17.51 29.23 -22.18
CA PHE A 162 17.20 27.93 -22.77
C PHE A 162 15.76 27.61 -22.34
N ASP A 163 14.88 27.39 -23.31
CA ASP A 163 13.52 26.93 -23.06
C ASP A 163 13.60 25.65 -22.22
N HIS A 164 13.23 25.72 -20.94
CA HIS A 164 13.14 24.58 -20.01
C HIS A 164 12.05 23.55 -20.41
N LEU A 165 11.64 23.49 -21.68
CA LEU A 165 10.46 22.77 -22.16
C LEU A 165 10.67 21.99 -23.47
N LEU A 166 11.91 21.68 -23.87
CA LEU A 166 12.14 20.67 -24.93
C LEU A 166 11.97 19.25 -24.37
N VAL A 167 10.72 18.90 -24.02
CA VAL A 167 10.34 17.52 -23.68
C VAL A 167 10.60 16.63 -24.90
N GLY A 168 11.68 15.85 -24.88
CA GLY A 168 11.93 14.76 -25.84
C GLY A 168 13.07 14.94 -26.84
N ALA A 169 13.98 15.92 -26.65
CA ALA A 169 15.24 15.93 -27.39
C ALA A 169 16.13 14.77 -26.90
N ASN A 170 16.63 13.95 -27.83
CA ASN A 170 17.57 12.87 -27.48
C ASN A 170 18.98 13.49 -27.37
N PRO A 171 19.69 13.38 -26.22
CA PRO A 171 20.98 14.05 -26.04
C PRO A 171 21.99 13.61 -27.11
N LYS A 172 22.85 14.54 -27.52
CA LYS A 172 24.02 14.26 -28.36
C LYS A 172 25.21 14.01 -27.44
N GLY A 173 25.83 12.85 -27.56
CA GLY A 173 27.05 12.56 -26.82
C GLY A 173 28.19 13.49 -27.27
N PRO A 174 28.98 14.05 -26.35
CA PRO A 174 30.11 14.91 -26.70
C PRO A 174 31.13 14.12 -27.52
N ALA A 175 31.66 14.75 -28.58
CA ALA A 175 32.61 14.16 -29.54
C ALA A 175 32.19 12.80 -30.16
N GLY A 176 30.89 12.45 -30.18
CA GLY A 176 30.40 11.20 -30.75
C GLY A 176 30.64 9.94 -29.89
N LYS A 177 30.97 10.13 -28.59
CA LYS A 177 31.01 9.07 -27.58
C LYS A 177 29.59 8.70 -27.14
N CYS A 178 29.36 7.42 -26.84
CA CYS A 178 28.02 6.87 -26.61
C CYS A 178 27.73 6.48 -25.15
N CYS A 179 28.76 6.46 -24.31
CA CYS A 179 28.67 6.16 -22.89
C CYS A 179 29.49 7.17 -22.12
N TRP A 180 29.04 7.57 -20.93
CA TRP A 180 29.82 8.38 -20.00
C TRP A 180 29.41 8.08 -18.55
N VAL A 181 30.29 8.42 -17.63
CA VAL A 181 30.09 8.26 -16.19
C VAL A 181 30.04 9.63 -15.55
N ASP A 182 29.04 9.84 -14.70
CA ASP A 182 28.89 11.01 -13.87
C ASP A 182 29.16 10.67 -12.40
N THR A 183 30.12 11.36 -11.79
CA THR A 183 30.45 11.23 -10.35
C THR A 183 30.05 12.46 -9.53
N GLY A 184 29.35 13.42 -10.14
CA GLY A 184 28.97 14.72 -9.55
C GLY A 184 30.08 15.76 -9.53
N GLY A 185 31.35 15.33 -9.56
CA GLY A 185 32.52 16.21 -9.67
C GLY A 185 33.19 16.22 -11.05
N ALA A 186 33.03 15.15 -11.84
CA ALA A 186 33.61 15.03 -13.18
C ALA A 186 32.80 14.08 -14.07
N LEU A 187 32.92 14.26 -15.38
CA LEU A 187 32.42 13.32 -16.39
C LEU A 187 33.57 12.52 -16.98
N PHE A 188 33.46 11.19 -16.98
CA PHE A 188 34.44 10.30 -17.59
C PHE A 188 33.87 9.65 -18.86
N PHE A 189 34.60 9.75 -19.97
CA PHE A 189 34.20 9.18 -21.27
C PHE A 189 35.04 7.97 -21.67
N ASP A 190 36.18 7.75 -21.02
CA ASP A 190 37.11 6.66 -21.30
C ASP A 190 37.41 5.84 -20.04
N VAL A 191 37.52 4.52 -20.20
CA VAL A 191 37.68 3.56 -19.09
C VAL A 191 39.01 3.75 -18.35
N VAL A 192 40.06 4.20 -19.04
CA VAL A 192 41.40 4.38 -18.46
C VAL A 192 41.39 5.48 -17.39
N GLU A 193 40.70 6.60 -17.65
CA GLU A 193 40.55 7.70 -16.71
C GLU A 193 39.70 7.30 -15.50
N LEU A 194 38.64 6.52 -15.75
CA LEU A 194 37.81 5.95 -14.68
C LEU A 194 38.61 5.03 -13.75
N LEU A 195 39.47 4.16 -14.30
CA LEU A 195 40.31 3.26 -13.49
C LEU A 195 41.32 4.01 -12.62
N LEU A 196 41.75 5.22 -13.02
CA LEU A 196 42.57 6.10 -12.18
C LEU A 196 41.73 6.67 -11.03
N TRP A 197 40.52 7.16 -11.30
CA TRP A 197 39.61 7.66 -10.26
C TRP A 197 39.23 6.58 -9.24
N LEU A 198 38.98 5.33 -9.67
CA LEU A 198 38.67 4.21 -8.78
C LEU A 198 39.81 3.81 -7.83
N ARG A 199 41.05 4.25 -8.07
CA ARG A 199 42.21 3.97 -7.22
C ARG A 199 42.41 5.02 -6.11
N SER A 200 41.96 6.26 -6.31
CA SER A 200 42.09 7.36 -5.35
C SER A 200 40.87 8.31 -5.41
N PRO A 201 39.68 7.86 -4.99
CA PRO A 201 38.46 8.67 -5.06
C PRO A 201 38.49 9.92 -4.16
N THR A 202 39.40 9.99 -3.18
CA THR A 202 39.47 11.02 -2.14
C THR A 202 40.36 12.23 -2.45
N GLU A 203 41.25 12.17 -3.46
CA GLU A 203 42.15 13.30 -3.78
C GLU A 203 41.48 14.44 -4.56
N CYS A 204 40.22 14.28 -4.97
CA CYS A 204 39.42 15.34 -5.61
C CYS A 204 38.38 15.98 -4.68
N ALA A 205 38.44 15.72 -3.37
CA ALA A 205 37.45 16.15 -2.37
C ALA A 205 37.96 17.30 -1.47
N GLU A 206 38.69 18.27 -2.04
CA GLU A 206 38.82 19.59 -1.42
C GLU A 206 37.81 20.53 -2.11
N ASP A 207 36.88 21.06 -1.29
CA ASP A 207 35.81 22.03 -1.59
C ASP A 207 34.48 21.50 -2.19
N SER A 208 33.52 21.17 -1.32
CA SER A 208 32.06 21.34 -1.51
C SER A 208 31.42 20.94 -2.85
N PHE A 209 31.64 19.72 -3.36
CA PHE A 209 30.86 19.19 -4.50
C PHE A 209 29.74 18.25 -4.02
N GLN A 210 28.49 18.54 -4.41
CA GLN A 210 27.33 17.68 -4.16
C GLN A 210 27.47 16.38 -4.96
N GLN A 211 27.37 15.23 -4.28
CA GLN A 211 27.26 13.92 -4.94
C GLN A 211 26.05 13.92 -5.89
N PRO A 212 26.10 13.16 -7.00
CA PRO A 212 24.99 13.11 -7.94
C PRO A 212 23.75 12.53 -7.24
N GLU A 213 22.61 13.19 -7.42
CA GLU A 213 21.36 12.78 -6.78
C GLU A 213 20.90 11.42 -7.33
N LEU A 214 20.60 10.50 -6.42
CA LEU A 214 20.05 9.18 -6.71
C LEU A 214 18.56 9.15 -6.41
N PHE A 215 17.79 8.61 -7.33
CA PHE A 215 16.34 8.46 -7.19
C PHE A 215 15.97 7.00 -6.89
N ASP A 216 14.80 6.77 -6.28
CA ASP A 216 14.29 5.42 -5.92
C ASP A 216 14.24 4.44 -7.10
N PHE A 217 14.17 5.02 -8.29
CA PHE A 217 13.96 4.35 -9.56
C PHE A 217 15.26 4.08 -10.33
N ASP A 218 16.41 4.50 -9.80
CA ASP A 218 17.71 4.25 -10.41
C ASP A 218 18.12 2.79 -10.17
N HIS A 219 18.79 2.20 -11.17
CA HIS A 219 19.27 0.83 -11.07
C HIS A 219 20.60 0.83 -10.32
N ILE A 220 20.56 0.59 -9.01
CA ILE A 220 21.74 0.43 -8.18
C ILE A 220 22.17 -1.04 -8.23
N HIS A 221 23.47 -1.28 -8.47
CA HIS A 221 24.00 -2.62 -8.52
C HIS A 221 24.03 -3.25 -7.12
N PHE A 222 23.59 -4.50 -7.01
CA PHE A 222 23.39 -5.18 -5.73
C PHE A 222 24.67 -5.18 -4.85
N ASN A 223 25.84 -5.45 -5.41
CA ASN A 223 27.11 -5.49 -4.65
C ASN A 223 27.64 -4.13 -4.16
N SER A 224 26.99 -3.00 -4.47
CA SER A 224 27.49 -1.69 -4.09
C SER A 224 27.42 -1.44 -2.58
N ASN A 225 28.46 -0.80 -2.04
CA ASN A 225 28.51 -0.40 -0.63
C ASN A 225 27.98 1.03 -0.43
N ILE A 226 27.34 1.27 0.72
CA ILE A 226 26.55 2.47 1.03
C ILE A 226 27.46 3.70 1.22
N ALA A 227 28.63 3.52 1.86
CA ALA A 227 29.56 4.60 2.18
C ALA A 227 30.51 4.96 1.02
N SER A 228 30.39 4.30 -0.14
CA SER A 228 31.26 4.51 -1.29
C SER A 228 30.79 5.69 -2.15
N PRO A 229 31.70 6.38 -2.86
CA PRO A 229 31.34 7.44 -3.79
C PRO A 229 30.38 6.93 -4.88
N VAL A 230 29.43 7.77 -5.28
CA VAL A 230 28.43 7.46 -6.30
C VAL A 230 29.01 7.64 -7.69
N ALA A 231 28.80 6.66 -8.56
CA ALA A 231 29.09 6.75 -9.99
C ALA A 231 27.89 6.27 -10.80
N ILE A 232 27.36 7.15 -11.66
CA ILE A 232 26.20 6.90 -12.51
C ILE A 232 26.68 6.69 -13.95
N LEU A 233 26.44 5.51 -14.52
CA LEU A 233 26.74 5.20 -15.91
C LEU A 233 25.53 5.54 -16.80
N TYR A 234 25.75 6.44 -17.74
CA TYR A 234 24.84 6.70 -18.86
C TYR A 234 25.32 5.91 -20.08
N GLY A 235 24.46 5.04 -20.61
CA GLY A 235 24.78 4.27 -21.81
C GLY A 235 23.71 3.24 -22.17
N ALA A 236 23.79 2.70 -23.38
CA ALA A 236 22.83 1.73 -23.90
C ALA A 236 23.41 0.31 -23.89
N LEU A 237 22.62 -0.63 -23.35
CA LEU A 237 22.88 -2.06 -23.46
C LEU A 237 23.03 -2.47 -24.94
N GLY A 238 24.08 -3.23 -25.26
CA GLY A 238 24.42 -3.63 -26.62
C GLY A 238 25.56 -2.83 -27.27
N THR A 239 25.96 -1.69 -26.68
CA THR A 239 27.21 -1.00 -27.07
C THR A 239 28.44 -1.66 -26.46
N ASP A 240 29.56 -1.63 -27.19
CA ASP A 240 30.84 -2.12 -26.67
C ASP A 240 31.32 -1.26 -25.47
N CYS A 241 31.08 0.07 -25.50
CA CYS A 241 31.44 0.95 -24.39
C CYS A 241 30.71 0.59 -23.10
N PHE A 242 29.41 0.27 -23.17
CA PHE A 242 28.64 -0.12 -21.98
C PHE A 242 29.21 -1.39 -21.35
N LYS A 243 29.57 -2.38 -22.17
CA LYS A 243 30.16 -3.65 -21.70
C LYS A 243 31.47 -3.40 -20.94
N GLU A 244 32.36 -2.58 -21.48
CA GLU A 244 33.64 -2.28 -20.84
C GLU A 244 33.49 -1.54 -19.51
N PHE A 245 32.63 -0.51 -19.45
CA PHE A 245 32.35 0.19 -18.20
C PHE A 245 31.68 -0.72 -17.17
N HIS A 246 30.68 -1.49 -17.59
CA HIS A 246 29.91 -2.37 -16.71
C HIS A 246 30.79 -3.40 -16.01
N VAL A 247 31.65 -4.13 -16.74
CA VAL A 247 32.52 -5.16 -16.14
C VAL A 247 33.46 -4.57 -15.08
N ASN A 248 34.03 -3.39 -15.35
CA ASN A 248 34.92 -2.72 -14.40
C ASN A 248 34.17 -2.20 -13.16
N PHE A 249 32.97 -1.64 -13.32
CA PHE A 249 32.14 -1.20 -12.20
C PHE A 249 31.61 -2.35 -11.37
N VAL A 250 31.22 -3.48 -11.97
CA VAL A 250 30.78 -4.67 -11.24
C VAL A 250 31.93 -5.19 -10.37
N GLN A 251 33.16 -5.21 -10.90
CA GLN A 251 34.34 -5.60 -10.13
C GLN A 251 34.64 -4.59 -9.00
N ALA A 252 34.59 -3.29 -9.28
CA ALA A 252 34.82 -2.25 -8.27
C ALA A 252 33.73 -2.21 -7.19
N ALA A 253 32.48 -2.50 -7.55
CA ALA A 253 31.36 -2.63 -6.62
C ALA A 253 31.55 -3.86 -5.72
N LYS A 254 31.95 -5.01 -6.28
CA LYS A 254 32.32 -6.22 -5.48
C LYS A 254 33.43 -5.93 -4.47
N GLU A 255 34.38 -5.08 -4.83
CA GLU A 255 35.47 -4.63 -3.94
C GLU A 255 35.04 -3.53 -2.96
N GLY A 256 33.78 -3.07 -3.00
CA GLY A 256 33.24 -2.05 -2.09
C GLY A 256 33.79 -0.63 -2.33
N LYS A 257 34.32 -0.35 -3.52
CA LYS A 257 34.98 0.93 -3.85
C LYS A 257 34.02 2.00 -4.39
N VAL A 258 32.89 1.59 -4.97
CA VAL A 258 31.98 2.50 -5.67
C VAL A 258 30.53 2.07 -5.51
N LYS A 259 29.65 3.07 -5.40
CA LYS A 259 28.20 2.89 -5.51
C LYS A 259 27.79 3.08 -6.96
N TYR A 260 27.58 1.98 -7.65
CA TYR A 260 27.36 1.92 -9.10
C TYR A 260 25.87 1.96 -9.42
N ALA A 261 25.46 2.98 -10.16
CA ALA A 261 24.11 3.12 -10.69
C ALA A 261 24.12 3.21 -12.23
N VAL A 262 23.06 2.71 -12.87
CA VAL A 262 22.90 2.78 -14.34
C VAL A 262 21.63 3.54 -14.70
N ARG A 263 21.77 4.50 -15.62
CA ARG A 263 20.67 5.21 -16.29
C ARG A 263 20.71 4.86 -17.79
N PRO A 264 19.83 3.96 -18.28
CA PRO A 264 19.87 3.52 -19.66
C PRO A 264 19.49 4.63 -20.63
N VAL A 265 20.44 5.04 -21.47
CA VAL A 265 20.24 6.09 -22.48
C VAL A 265 20.95 5.70 -23.77
N LEU A 266 20.25 5.86 -24.90
CA LEU A 266 20.85 5.77 -26.22
C LEU A 266 20.97 7.17 -26.84
N PRO A 267 22.16 7.80 -26.84
CA PRO A 267 22.37 9.11 -27.43
C PRO A 267 22.14 9.12 -28.94
N SER A 268 21.77 10.27 -29.47
CA SER A 268 21.58 10.46 -30.92
C SER A 268 22.92 10.29 -31.66
N GLY A 269 22.90 9.56 -32.78
CA GLY A 269 24.10 9.23 -33.56
C GLY A 269 24.84 7.95 -33.12
N CYS A 270 24.42 7.31 -32.03
CA CYS A 270 25.01 6.06 -31.53
C CYS A 270 24.30 4.79 -32.02
N GLU A 271 23.21 4.91 -32.77
CA GLU A 271 22.39 3.80 -33.27
C GLU A 271 23.19 2.78 -34.08
N ALA A 272 24.17 3.23 -34.87
CA ALA A 272 25.04 2.35 -35.64
C ALA A 272 26.01 1.51 -34.78
N LYS A 273 26.24 1.88 -33.52
CA LYS A 273 27.23 1.26 -32.61
C LYS A 273 26.62 0.28 -31.59
N VAL A 274 25.28 0.15 -31.50
CA VAL A 274 24.57 -0.63 -30.46
C VAL A 274 24.17 -2.03 -30.96
N GLY A 275 24.60 -2.40 -32.17
CA GLY A 275 24.13 -3.61 -32.86
C GLY A 275 22.70 -3.48 -33.39
N LEU A 276 22.30 -4.36 -34.31
CA LEU A 276 21.03 -4.25 -35.04
C LEU A 276 19.80 -4.19 -34.13
N CYS A 277 19.76 -5.00 -33.07
CA CYS A 277 18.61 -5.08 -32.17
C CYS A 277 18.55 -3.96 -31.13
N GLY A 278 19.67 -3.31 -30.82
CA GLY A 278 19.73 -2.21 -29.87
C GLY A 278 19.19 -0.88 -30.41
N ALA A 279 19.11 -0.70 -31.73
CA ALA A 279 18.57 0.49 -32.37
C ALA A 279 17.07 0.41 -32.72
N VAL A 280 16.47 -0.78 -32.61
CA VAL A 280 15.07 -1.00 -33.05
C VAL A 280 14.10 -0.17 -32.20
N GLY A 281 13.34 0.69 -32.87
CA GLY A 281 12.33 1.54 -32.26
C GLY A 281 12.84 2.90 -31.78
N ALA A 282 14.12 3.21 -31.93
CA ALA A 282 14.73 4.47 -31.48
C ALA A 282 14.50 5.67 -32.42
N THR A 283 14.34 5.42 -33.73
CA THR A 283 14.31 6.47 -34.76
C THR A 283 12.92 7.00 -35.09
N ASP A 284 11.89 6.17 -34.95
CA ASP A 284 10.54 6.48 -35.44
C ASP A 284 9.71 7.25 -34.40
N SER A 285 8.76 8.06 -34.87
CA SER A 285 7.77 8.69 -33.98
C SER A 285 6.92 7.60 -33.31
N LEU A 286 6.82 7.65 -31.98
CA LEU A 286 6.13 6.61 -31.22
C LEU A 286 4.61 6.73 -31.36
N ASN A 287 3.97 5.70 -31.90
CA ASN A 287 2.51 5.57 -31.83
C ASN A 287 2.14 4.98 -30.46
N LEU A 288 1.17 5.60 -29.78
CA LEU A 288 0.72 5.15 -28.46
C LEU A 288 -0.43 4.15 -28.58
N GLY A 289 -0.53 3.25 -27.61
CA GLY A 289 -1.67 2.33 -27.44
C GLY A 289 -2.58 2.78 -26.30
N GLY A 290 -3.67 2.03 -26.05
CA GLY A 290 -4.49 2.19 -24.85
C GLY A 290 -5.53 3.32 -24.87
N TYR A 291 -5.87 3.87 -26.03
CA TYR A 291 -6.94 4.87 -26.18
C TYR A 291 -8.17 4.29 -26.92
N GLY A 292 -9.34 4.86 -26.63
CA GLY A 292 -10.58 4.62 -27.38
C GLY A 292 -10.80 5.71 -28.44
N VAL A 293 -11.43 5.34 -29.55
CA VAL A 293 -11.89 6.30 -30.57
C VAL A 293 -13.39 6.21 -30.68
N GLU A 294 -14.07 7.32 -30.44
CA GLU A 294 -15.52 7.43 -30.57
C GLU A 294 -15.87 8.18 -31.85
N LEU A 295 -16.82 7.64 -32.61
CA LEU A 295 -17.45 8.32 -33.74
C LEU A 295 -18.89 8.71 -33.35
N ALA A 296 -19.02 9.80 -32.61
CA ALA A 296 -20.32 10.28 -32.13
C ALA A 296 -21.20 10.79 -33.29
N LEU A 297 -22.45 10.33 -33.32
CA LEU A 297 -23.46 10.80 -34.28
C LEU A 297 -24.03 12.14 -33.79
N LYS A 298 -23.57 13.26 -34.35
CA LYS A 298 -23.97 14.62 -33.92
C LYS A 298 -25.45 14.97 -34.13
N ASN A 299 -26.15 14.31 -35.06
CA ASN A 299 -27.57 14.56 -35.34
C ASN A 299 -28.43 13.34 -34.92
N MET A 300 -28.77 13.22 -33.64
CA MET A 300 -29.73 12.24 -33.13
C MET A 300 -31.16 12.80 -32.97
N GLU A 301 -31.32 14.13 -32.94
CA GLU A 301 -32.56 14.81 -32.52
C GLU A 301 -33.73 14.78 -33.52
N TYR A 302 -33.52 14.38 -34.78
CA TYR A 302 -34.56 14.47 -35.82
C TYR A 302 -35.33 13.17 -36.09
N LYS A 303 -35.24 12.16 -35.21
CA LYS A 303 -35.79 10.82 -35.50
C LYS A 303 -36.71 10.19 -34.44
N ALA A 304 -36.97 10.86 -33.31
CA ALA A 304 -38.03 10.41 -32.40
C ALA A 304 -39.39 10.75 -33.04
N MET A 305 -40.07 9.74 -33.58
CA MET A 305 -41.44 9.88 -34.07
C MET A 305 -42.36 10.24 -32.89
N ASP A 306 -43.35 11.10 -33.17
CA ASP A 306 -44.36 11.56 -32.24
C ASP A 306 -45.28 10.38 -31.85
N ASP A 307 -45.30 10.00 -30.56
CA ASP A 307 -46.11 8.91 -29.98
C ASP A 307 -47.63 9.05 -30.22
N SER A 308 -48.09 10.21 -30.71
CA SER A 308 -49.50 10.52 -30.92
C SER A 308 -50.16 9.85 -32.14
N MET A 309 -49.41 9.10 -32.98
CA MET A 309 -49.93 8.45 -34.19
C MET A 309 -50.40 6.98 -34.00
N ILE A 310 -50.34 6.42 -32.79
CA ILE A 310 -50.72 5.01 -32.54
C ILE A 310 -52.22 4.91 -32.19
N LYS A 311 -53.06 4.58 -33.18
CA LYS A 311 -54.43 4.14 -32.93
C LYS A 311 -54.42 2.72 -32.32
N LYS A 312 -55.02 2.60 -31.14
CA LYS A 312 -55.26 1.35 -30.42
C LYS A 312 -55.96 0.30 -31.30
N GLY A 313 -55.35 -0.89 -31.38
CA GLY A 313 -56.05 -2.14 -31.68
C GLY A 313 -55.62 -2.81 -32.98
N VAL A 314 -54.47 -3.50 -32.97
CA VAL A 314 -54.22 -4.64 -33.87
C VAL A 314 -53.59 -5.76 -33.05
N THR A 315 -54.24 -6.92 -33.07
CA THR A 315 -53.79 -8.17 -32.47
C THR A 315 -52.55 -8.69 -33.21
N LEU A 316 -51.57 -9.19 -32.44
CA LEU A 316 -50.35 -9.84 -32.92
C LEU A 316 -50.69 -11.02 -33.87
N GLU A 317 -50.62 -10.79 -35.18
CA GLU A 317 -50.46 -11.83 -36.20
C GLU A 317 -49.06 -11.77 -36.82
N ASP A 318 -48.57 -12.92 -37.29
CA ASP A 318 -47.18 -13.25 -37.69
C ASP A 318 -46.54 -12.19 -38.63
N PRO A 319 -45.34 -11.64 -38.32
CA PRO A 319 -44.68 -10.56 -39.09
C PRO A 319 -44.32 -10.90 -40.54
N ARG A 320 -44.51 -12.14 -40.97
CA ARG A 320 -44.13 -12.62 -42.30
C ARG A 320 -45.14 -12.28 -43.39
N THR A 321 -46.33 -11.78 -43.06
CA THR A 321 -47.43 -11.68 -44.04
C THR A 321 -47.76 -10.27 -44.53
N GLU A 322 -47.49 -9.20 -43.77
CA GLU A 322 -47.83 -7.83 -44.21
C GLU A 322 -46.69 -7.07 -44.92
N ASP A 323 -45.44 -7.54 -44.82
CA ASP A 323 -44.27 -6.72 -45.16
C ASP A 323 -43.60 -7.03 -46.53
N LEU A 324 -44.25 -7.84 -47.37
CA LEU A 324 -43.73 -8.20 -48.70
C LEU A 324 -44.07 -7.15 -49.79
N SER A 325 -44.98 -6.23 -49.52
CA SER A 325 -45.36 -5.14 -50.44
C SER A 325 -44.55 -3.85 -50.27
N GLN A 326 -43.74 -3.73 -49.21
CA GLN A 326 -42.85 -2.59 -49.04
C GLN A 326 -41.70 -2.59 -50.05
N GLU A 327 -41.42 -1.41 -50.59
CA GLU A 327 -40.34 -1.19 -51.54
C GLU A 327 -39.01 -1.02 -50.78
N VAL A 328 -38.16 -2.05 -50.82
CA VAL A 328 -36.84 -2.03 -50.20
C VAL A 328 -35.81 -1.68 -51.28
N ARG A 329 -35.33 -0.43 -51.29
CA ARG A 329 -34.37 0.13 -52.28
C ARG A 329 -34.73 -0.15 -53.74
N GLY A 330 -36.02 -0.01 -54.10
CA GLY A 330 -36.52 -0.19 -55.47
C GLY A 330 -36.94 -1.62 -55.82
N PHE A 331 -36.91 -2.54 -54.85
CA PHE A 331 -37.39 -3.92 -55.03
C PHE A 331 -38.67 -4.17 -54.23
N ILE A 332 -39.69 -4.69 -54.92
CA ILE A 332 -40.94 -5.17 -54.31
C ILE A 332 -40.86 -6.69 -54.23
N PHE A 333 -40.53 -7.21 -53.05
CA PHE A 333 -40.23 -8.63 -52.86
C PHE A 333 -41.41 -9.55 -53.11
N SER A 334 -42.65 -9.12 -52.82
CA SER A 334 -43.89 -9.83 -53.19
C SER A 334 -43.95 -10.15 -54.68
N LYS A 335 -43.71 -9.15 -55.55
CA LYS A 335 -43.70 -9.35 -57.02
C LYS A 335 -42.54 -10.21 -57.50
N ILE A 336 -41.40 -10.21 -56.81
CA ILE A 336 -40.24 -11.03 -57.17
C ILE A 336 -40.49 -12.50 -56.79
N LEU A 337 -41.06 -12.73 -55.60
CA LEU A 337 -41.51 -14.04 -55.13
C LEU A 337 -42.60 -14.64 -56.02
N GLU A 338 -43.57 -13.82 -56.46
CA GLU A 338 -44.60 -14.22 -57.42
C GLU A 338 -44.03 -14.62 -58.80
N ARG A 339 -42.98 -13.92 -59.26
CA ARG A 339 -42.38 -14.16 -60.58
C ARG A 339 -41.34 -15.27 -60.59
N LYS A 340 -40.71 -15.54 -59.45
CA LYS A 340 -39.63 -16.53 -59.29
C LYS A 340 -39.80 -17.32 -57.98
N PRO A 341 -40.82 -18.20 -57.91
CA PRO A 341 -41.09 -19.02 -56.72
C PRO A 341 -40.02 -20.09 -56.46
N GLU A 342 -39.13 -20.37 -57.41
CA GLU A 342 -38.07 -21.38 -57.28
C GLU A 342 -36.88 -20.89 -56.44
N LEU A 343 -36.74 -19.57 -56.26
CA LEU A 343 -35.60 -18.91 -55.61
C LEU A 343 -35.97 -18.31 -54.25
N THR A 344 -37.03 -18.80 -53.60
CA THR A 344 -37.60 -18.20 -52.37
C THR A 344 -36.56 -18.02 -51.27
N SER A 345 -35.73 -19.02 -50.99
CA SER A 345 -34.70 -18.95 -49.96
C SER A 345 -33.64 -17.89 -50.27
N GLU A 346 -33.19 -17.84 -51.53
CA GLU A 346 -32.15 -16.90 -51.97
C GLU A 346 -32.68 -15.45 -52.00
N ILE A 347 -33.93 -15.26 -52.44
CA ILE A 347 -34.62 -13.97 -52.42
C ILE A 347 -34.81 -13.48 -50.98
N MET A 348 -35.13 -14.36 -50.03
CA MET A 348 -35.20 -14.01 -48.61
C MET A 348 -33.83 -13.66 -48.05
N THR A 349 -32.77 -14.42 -48.35
CA THR A 349 -31.40 -14.06 -47.93
C THR A 349 -30.92 -12.74 -48.54
N PHE A 350 -31.34 -12.43 -49.78
CA PHE A 350 -31.01 -11.17 -50.45
C PHE A 350 -31.78 -9.99 -49.85
N ARG A 351 -33.05 -10.19 -49.47
CA ARG A 351 -33.82 -9.21 -48.69
C ARG A 351 -33.14 -8.94 -47.35
N ASP A 352 -32.74 -9.98 -46.64
CA ASP A 352 -32.07 -9.88 -45.34
C ASP A 352 -30.69 -9.20 -45.47
N TYR A 353 -29.98 -9.43 -46.57
CA TYR A 353 -28.74 -8.71 -46.91
C TYR A 353 -28.98 -7.21 -47.20
N LEU A 354 -30.02 -6.88 -47.99
CA LEU A 354 -30.33 -5.48 -48.28
C LEU A 354 -30.79 -4.73 -47.02
N LEU A 355 -31.56 -5.37 -46.15
CA LEU A 355 -32.01 -4.79 -44.88
C LEU A 355 -30.87 -4.62 -43.88
N SER A 356 -29.92 -5.56 -43.82
CA SER A 356 -28.73 -5.44 -42.96
C SER A 356 -27.69 -4.43 -43.48
N SER A 357 -27.68 -4.13 -44.79
CA SER A 357 -26.80 -3.12 -45.39
C SER A 357 -27.25 -1.66 -45.18
N THR A 358 -28.41 -1.45 -44.58
CA THR A 358 -29.00 -0.12 -44.31
C THR A 358 -28.92 0.22 -42.82
N ILE A 359 -28.35 1.38 -42.50
CA ILE A 359 -28.66 2.10 -41.26
C ILE A 359 -30.15 2.48 -41.39
N SER A 360 -31.06 1.78 -40.70
CA SER A 360 -32.49 2.05 -40.82
C SER A 360 -32.79 3.48 -40.40
N ASP A 361 -33.43 4.25 -41.28
CA ASP A 361 -33.77 5.65 -40.99
C ASP A 361 -34.96 5.81 -40.04
N THR A 362 -35.68 4.73 -39.71
CA THR A 362 -36.83 4.71 -38.79
C THR A 362 -36.82 3.42 -37.96
N LEU A 363 -36.58 3.54 -36.65
CA LEU A 363 -36.80 2.48 -35.67
C LEU A 363 -38.04 2.86 -34.86
N ASP A 364 -39.00 1.96 -34.73
CA ASP A 364 -40.20 2.20 -33.93
C ASP A 364 -39.88 2.07 -32.43
N VAL A 365 -40.46 2.93 -31.60
CA VAL A 365 -40.14 3.07 -30.16
C VAL A 365 -40.36 1.75 -29.38
N TRP A 366 -41.34 0.93 -29.79
CA TRP A 366 -41.60 -0.36 -29.14
C TRP A 366 -40.57 -1.44 -29.47
N GLU A 367 -39.86 -1.35 -30.59
CA GLU A 367 -38.79 -2.30 -30.96
C GLU A 367 -37.55 -2.13 -30.08
N LEU A 368 -37.42 -0.98 -29.40
CA LEU A 368 -36.29 -0.70 -28.50
C LEU A 368 -36.48 -1.35 -27.12
N LYS A 369 -37.71 -1.58 -26.67
CA LYS A 369 -38.03 -1.97 -25.29
C LYS A 369 -37.34 -3.25 -24.79
N ASP A 370 -37.30 -4.28 -25.63
CA ASP A 370 -36.68 -5.58 -25.29
C ASP A 370 -35.24 -5.73 -25.86
N LEU A 371 -34.69 -4.67 -26.47
CA LEU A 371 -33.43 -4.71 -27.22
C LEU A 371 -32.23 -5.11 -26.33
N GLY A 372 -32.22 -4.65 -25.08
CA GLY A 372 -31.18 -5.02 -24.12
C GLY A 372 -31.17 -6.53 -23.82
N HIS A 373 -32.34 -7.12 -23.59
CA HIS A 373 -32.47 -8.56 -23.35
C HIS A 373 -32.15 -9.39 -24.60
N GLN A 374 -32.58 -8.93 -25.79
CA GLN A 374 -32.23 -9.57 -27.06
C GLN A 374 -30.73 -9.54 -27.32
N THR A 375 -30.06 -8.43 -26.97
CA THR A 375 -28.61 -8.30 -27.05
C THR A 375 -27.91 -9.29 -26.12
N ALA A 376 -28.37 -9.39 -24.87
CA ALA A 376 -27.82 -10.35 -23.91
C ALA A 376 -27.96 -11.80 -24.41
N GLN A 377 -29.13 -12.16 -24.92
CA GLN A 377 -29.38 -13.48 -25.51
C GLN A 377 -28.48 -13.75 -26.72
N ARG A 378 -28.26 -12.75 -27.60
CA ARG A 378 -27.39 -12.89 -28.76
C ARG A 378 -25.94 -13.17 -28.36
N ILE A 379 -25.46 -12.52 -27.31
CA ILE A 379 -24.10 -12.68 -26.77
C ILE A 379 -23.92 -14.06 -26.14
N VAL A 380 -24.83 -14.47 -25.25
CA VAL A 380 -24.73 -15.76 -24.54
C VAL A 380 -24.80 -16.95 -25.51
N HIS A 381 -25.60 -16.87 -26.58
CA HIS A 381 -25.71 -17.92 -27.59
C HIS A 381 -24.60 -17.90 -28.66
N ALA A 382 -23.68 -16.93 -28.63
CA ALA A 382 -22.57 -16.90 -29.58
C ALA A 382 -21.51 -17.95 -29.25
N SER A 383 -20.78 -18.43 -30.25
CA SER A 383 -19.64 -19.34 -30.05
C SER A 383 -18.47 -18.68 -29.31
N ASP A 384 -18.25 -17.39 -29.57
CA ASP A 384 -17.33 -16.53 -28.82
C ASP A 384 -18.12 -15.32 -28.29
N PRO A 385 -18.60 -15.38 -27.03
CA PRO A 385 -19.43 -14.34 -26.45
C PRO A 385 -18.71 -12.99 -26.29
N ILE A 386 -17.41 -12.99 -25.95
CA ILE A 386 -16.67 -11.72 -25.73
C ILE A 386 -16.43 -11.02 -27.08
N GLN A 387 -16.07 -11.78 -28.11
CA GLN A 387 -15.97 -11.22 -29.46
C GLN A 387 -17.32 -10.71 -29.96
N SER A 388 -18.40 -11.48 -29.77
CA SER A 388 -19.75 -11.04 -30.16
C SER A 388 -20.17 -9.77 -29.44
N MET A 389 -19.88 -9.66 -28.14
CA MET A 389 -20.14 -8.45 -27.35
C MET A 389 -19.36 -7.25 -27.90
N GLN A 390 -18.07 -7.43 -28.20
CA GLN A 390 -17.25 -6.36 -28.79
C GLN A 390 -17.80 -5.91 -30.15
N GLU A 391 -18.16 -6.84 -31.04
CA GLU A 391 -18.67 -6.52 -32.38
C GLU A 391 -20.00 -5.76 -32.33
N ILE A 392 -20.91 -6.17 -31.44
CA ILE A 392 -22.19 -5.49 -31.21
C ILE A 392 -21.93 -4.10 -30.63
N ASN A 393 -21.08 -3.99 -29.61
CA ASN A 393 -20.80 -2.72 -28.93
C ASN A 393 -20.15 -1.69 -29.86
N GLN A 394 -19.22 -2.11 -30.72
CA GLN A 394 -18.52 -1.22 -31.66
C GLN A 394 -19.37 -0.79 -32.86
N ASN A 395 -20.35 -1.61 -33.27
CA ASN A 395 -21.16 -1.38 -34.46
C ASN A 395 -22.66 -1.28 -34.13
N PHE A 396 -23.03 -0.95 -32.90
CA PHE A 396 -24.40 -1.06 -32.42
C PHE A 396 -25.44 -0.44 -33.38
N PRO A 397 -25.28 0.81 -33.89
CA PRO A 397 -26.26 1.42 -34.79
C PRO A 397 -26.55 0.65 -36.08
N SER A 398 -25.60 -0.17 -36.58
CA SER A 398 -25.84 -0.99 -37.77
C SER A 398 -26.45 -2.36 -37.44
N VAL A 399 -26.33 -2.81 -36.19
CA VAL A 399 -26.77 -4.13 -35.75
C VAL A 399 -28.18 -4.10 -35.11
N VAL A 400 -28.67 -2.94 -34.67
CA VAL A 400 -29.98 -2.77 -33.99
C VAL A 400 -31.13 -3.42 -34.75
N SER A 401 -31.25 -3.20 -36.06
CA SER A 401 -32.37 -3.70 -36.87
C SER A 401 -32.41 -5.23 -36.98
N SER A 402 -31.26 -5.88 -36.82
CA SER A 402 -31.14 -7.34 -36.78
C SER A 402 -31.51 -7.88 -35.39
N LEU A 403 -31.11 -7.17 -34.33
CA LEU A 403 -31.38 -7.55 -32.94
C LEU A 403 -32.86 -7.44 -32.60
N SER A 404 -33.55 -6.38 -33.04
CA SER A 404 -34.97 -6.17 -32.72
C SER A 404 -35.89 -7.30 -33.21
N ARG A 405 -35.49 -7.96 -34.31
CA ARG A 405 -36.24 -9.07 -34.93
C ARG A 405 -36.03 -10.42 -34.26
N MET A 406 -35.11 -10.51 -33.29
CA MET A 406 -34.79 -11.76 -32.62
C MET A 406 -35.86 -12.12 -31.58
N LYS A 407 -36.37 -13.36 -31.63
CA LYS A 407 -37.33 -13.83 -30.63
C LYS A 407 -36.64 -14.03 -29.28
N LEU A 408 -37.19 -13.38 -28.26
CA LEU A 408 -36.71 -13.45 -26.89
C LEU A 408 -37.14 -14.76 -26.21
N ASN A 409 -36.25 -15.35 -25.42
CA ASN A 409 -36.52 -16.49 -24.57
C ASN A 409 -36.94 -16.03 -23.16
N ASP A 410 -38.10 -16.48 -22.69
CA ASP A 410 -38.67 -16.05 -21.41
C ASP A 410 -37.76 -16.44 -20.22
N SER A 411 -37.04 -17.57 -20.29
CA SER A 411 -36.15 -18.01 -19.21
C SER A 411 -34.97 -17.05 -18.94
N ILE A 412 -34.38 -16.50 -20.01
CA ILE A 412 -33.28 -15.52 -19.89
C ILE A 412 -33.81 -14.21 -19.27
N LYS A 413 -35.00 -13.78 -19.70
CA LYS A 413 -35.64 -12.57 -19.21
C LYS A 413 -36.02 -12.68 -17.73
N ASP A 414 -36.58 -13.81 -17.32
CA ASP A 414 -36.94 -14.04 -15.92
C ASP A 414 -35.69 -14.07 -15.01
N GLU A 415 -34.59 -14.66 -15.48
CA GLU A 415 -33.30 -14.66 -14.76
C GLU A 415 -32.71 -13.25 -14.61
N ILE A 416 -32.70 -12.47 -15.70
CA ILE A 416 -32.24 -11.08 -15.67
C ILE A 416 -33.09 -10.24 -14.70
N ILE A 417 -34.42 -10.38 -14.74
CA ILE A 417 -35.32 -9.67 -13.83
C ILE A 417 -35.11 -10.09 -12.37
N ALA A 418 -34.79 -11.37 -12.11
CA ALA A 418 -34.46 -11.85 -10.77
C ALA A 418 -33.17 -11.21 -10.25
N ASN A 419 -32.12 -11.19 -11.08
CA ASN A 419 -30.83 -10.53 -10.77
C ASN A 419 -30.99 -9.01 -10.57
N GLN A 420 -31.88 -8.37 -11.32
CA GLN A 420 -32.17 -6.93 -11.22
C GLN A 420 -32.82 -6.50 -9.89
N ARG A 421 -33.31 -7.45 -9.08
CA ARG A 421 -33.76 -7.17 -7.71
C ARG A 421 -32.59 -6.82 -6.78
N MET A 422 -31.41 -7.32 -7.08
CA MET A 422 -30.19 -7.11 -6.29
C MET A 422 -29.34 -5.97 -6.85
N ILE A 423 -29.26 -5.85 -8.18
CA ILE A 423 -28.43 -4.84 -8.87
C ILE A 423 -29.33 -4.00 -9.78
N PRO A 424 -29.30 -2.66 -9.68
CA PRO A 424 -30.09 -1.80 -10.56
C PRO A 424 -29.82 -2.10 -12.05
N PRO A 425 -30.86 -2.07 -12.91
CA PRO A 425 -30.70 -2.31 -14.34
C PRO A 425 -29.73 -1.29 -14.95
N GLY A 426 -28.89 -1.73 -15.90
CA GLY A 426 -27.90 -0.89 -16.57
C GLY A 426 -26.65 -0.56 -15.75
N LYS A 427 -26.63 -0.86 -14.44
CA LYS A 427 -25.44 -0.66 -13.61
C LYS A 427 -24.39 -1.72 -13.95
N SER A 428 -23.19 -1.26 -14.28
CA SER A 428 -22.02 -2.12 -14.52
C SER A 428 -21.11 -2.13 -13.30
N LEU A 429 -20.61 -3.31 -12.93
CA LEU A 429 -19.68 -3.56 -11.82
C LEU A 429 -18.62 -4.55 -12.29
N MET A 430 -17.38 -4.39 -11.84
CA MET A 430 -16.31 -5.33 -12.12
C MET A 430 -15.51 -5.55 -10.85
N ALA A 431 -15.16 -6.81 -10.59
CA ALA A 431 -14.24 -7.19 -9.55
C ALA A 431 -13.13 -8.07 -10.13
N LEU A 432 -11.90 -7.77 -9.71
CA LEU A 432 -10.74 -8.60 -9.96
C LEU A 432 -10.45 -9.32 -8.65
N ASN A 433 -10.41 -10.65 -8.62
CA ASN A 433 -10.20 -11.48 -7.42
C ASN A 433 -11.11 -11.09 -6.23
N GLY A 434 -12.34 -10.63 -6.47
CA GLY A 434 -13.32 -10.29 -5.41
C GLY A 434 -13.30 -8.85 -4.89
N ALA A 435 -12.34 -7.99 -5.25
CA ALA A 435 -12.41 -6.56 -4.95
C ALA A 435 -12.94 -5.77 -6.12
N LEU A 436 -13.80 -4.81 -5.80
CA LEU A 436 -14.45 -3.95 -6.77
C LEU A 436 -13.46 -2.95 -7.38
N ILE A 437 -13.56 -2.79 -8.69
CA ILE A 437 -12.84 -1.79 -9.45
C ILE A 437 -13.83 -0.79 -10.03
N ASN A 438 -13.53 0.50 -9.90
CA ASN A 438 -14.33 1.53 -10.56
C ASN A 438 -14.07 1.51 -12.08
N ILE A 439 -15.09 1.14 -12.85
CA ILE A 439 -15.02 1.00 -14.31
C ILE A 439 -14.84 2.37 -15.00
N GLU A 440 -15.33 3.44 -14.39
CA GLU A 440 -15.28 4.78 -14.97
C GLU A 440 -13.85 5.30 -15.00
N ASP A 441 -13.14 5.18 -13.87
CA ASP A 441 -11.76 5.67 -13.70
C ASP A 441 -10.69 4.73 -14.27
N ILE A 442 -11.02 3.47 -14.55
CA ILE A 442 -9.98 2.48 -14.91
C ILE A 442 -9.40 2.72 -16.31
N ASP A 443 -8.09 2.89 -16.38
CA ASP A 443 -7.34 2.93 -17.64
C ASP A 443 -6.71 1.57 -17.98
N LEU A 444 -6.40 1.34 -19.26
CA LEU A 444 -5.71 0.10 -19.68
C LEU A 444 -4.38 -0.09 -18.92
N TYR A 445 -3.60 0.97 -18.77
CA TYR A 445 -2.30 0.92 -18.08
C TYR A 445 -2.47 0.60 -16.58
N GLN A 446 -3.45 1.21 -15.92
CA GLN A 446 -3.76 0.92 -14.51
C GLN A 446 -4.25 -0.53 -14.35
N LEU A 447 -5.13 -1.00 -15.23
CA LEU A 447 -5.61 -2.38 -15.21
C LEU A 447 -4.47 -3.39 -15.41
N LEU A 448 -3.53 -3.11 -16.31
CA LEU A 448 -2.34 -3.94 -16.50
C LEU A 448 -1.45 -3.95 -15.28
N ASP A 449 -1.28 -2.82 -14.60
CA ASP A 449 -0.48 -2.71 -13.39
C ASP A 449 -1.11 -3.50 -12.22
N LEU A 450 -2.44 -3.43 -12.07
CA LEU A 450 -3.17 -4.26 -11.10
C LEU A 450 -2.99 -5.75 -11.40
N ILE A 451 -3.18 -6.16 -12.66
CA ILE A 451 -3.04 -7.57 -13.07
C ILE A 451 -1.60 -8.06 -12.92
N HIS A 452 -0.62 -7.23 -13.24
CA HIS A 452 0.78 -7.52 -13.06
C HIS A 452 1.10 -7.78 -11.57
N GLN A 453 0.62 -6.92 -10.67
CA GLN A 453 0.79 -7.12 -9.23
C GLN A 453 0.16 -8.46 -8.77
N GLU A 454 -1.06 -8.79 -9.21
CA GLU A 454 -1.71 -10.06 -8.88
C GLU A 454 -0.91 -11.28 -9.37
N LEU A 455 -0.44 -11.25 -10.62
CA LEU A 455 0.35 -12.35 -11.20
C LEU A 455 1.71 -12.48 -10.53
N SER A 456 2.36 -11.36 -10.21
CA SER A 456 3.66 -11.36 -9.51
C SER A 456 3.52 -11.97 -8.11
N LEU A 457 2.45 -11.64 -7.38
CA LEU A 457 2.12 -12.26 -6.10
C LEU A 457 1.82 -13.76 -6.24
N ALA A 458 1.04 -14.13 -7.26
CA ALA A 458 0.75 -15.54 -7.55
C ALA A 458 2.03 -16.34 -7.86
N ASP A 459 2.95 -15.78 -8.63
CA ASP A 459 4.24 -16.38 -8.96
C ASP A 459 5.11 -16.57 -7.71
N GLN A 460 5.17 -15.56 -6.82
CA GLN A 460 5.86 -15.67 -5.53
C GLN A 460 5.30 -16.83 -4.68
N PHE A 461 3.97 -16.95 -4.59
CA PHE A 461 3.32 -18.02 -3.83
C PHE A 461 3.49 -19.40 -4.48
N SER A 462 3.50 -19.46 -5.81
CA SER A 462 3.81 -20.69 -6.55
C SER A 462 5.24 -21.16 -6.29
N LYS A 463 6.21 -20.23 -6.22
CA LYS A 463 7.61 -20.54 -5.84
C LYS A 463 7.75 -21.05 -4.41
N LEU A 464 6.86 -20.63 -3.51
CA LEU A 464 6.71 -21.17 -2.15
C LEU A 464 5.98 -22.51 -2.11
N LYS A 465 5.72 -23.15 -3.27
CA LYS A 465 5.09 -24.47 -3.34
C LYS A 465 3.66 -24.46 -2.80
N ILE A 466 2.98 -23.31 -2.84
CA ILE A 466 1.56 -23.21 -2.48
C ILE A 466 0.70 -23.67 -3.68
N PRO A 467 -0.35 -24.48 -3.46
CA PRO A 467 -1.22 -24.94 -4.54
C PRO A 467 -2.00 -23.79 -5.21
N PRO A 468 -2.26 -23.84 -6.53
CA PRO A 468 -2.95 -22.76 -7.25
C PRO A 468 -4.37 -22.48 -6.75
N SER A 469 -5.09 -23.50 -6.25
CA SER A 469 -6.41 -23.35 -5.65
C SER A 469 -6.38 -22.49 -4.37
N VAL A 470 -5.36 -22.70 -3.54
CA VAL A 470 -5.12 -21.95 -2.30
C VAL A 470 -4.64 -20.54 -2.64
N ILE A 471 -3.76 -20.39 -3.64
CA ILE A 471 -3.33 -19.08 -4.14
C ILE A 471 -4.53 -18.24 -4.57
N ARG A 472 -5.47 -18.82 -5.32
CA ARG A 472 -6.72 -18.13 -5.69
C ARG A 472 -7.51 -17.69 -4.46
N LYS A 473 -7.65 -18.56 -3.45
CA LYS A 473 -8.34 -18.23 -2.19
C LYS A 473 -7.63 -17.10 -1.44
N LEU A 474 -6.30 -17.13 -1.34
CA LEU A 474 -5.48 -16.08 -0.74
C LEU A 474 -5.63 -14.75 -1.48
N LEU A 475 -5.51 -14.74 -2.81
CA LEU A 475 -5.68 -13.53 -3.61
C LEU A 475 -7.12 -12.99 -3.55
N SER A 476 -8.10 -13.85 -3.29
CA SER A 476 -9.50 -13.45 -3.08
C SER A 476 -9.78 -12.76 -1.74
N THR A 477 -8.85 -12.85 -0.79
CA THR A 477 -8.99 -12.15 0.49
C THR A 477 -9.01 -10.64 0.30
N VAL A 478 -9.92 -9.99 1.01
CA VAL A 478 -10.11 -8.54 0.98
C VAL A 478 -9.38 -7.96 2.19
N PRO A 479 -8.66 -6.84 2.05
CA PRO A 479 -8.07 -6.18 3.21
C PRO A 479 -9.16 -5.81 4.22
N PRO A 480 -8.88 -5.88 5.53
CA PRO A 480 -9.83 -5.42 6.55
C PRO A 480 -10.17 -3.95 6.31
N SER A 481 -11.43 -3.56 6.53
CA SER A 481 -11.86 -2.16 6.46
C SER A 481 -11.01 -1.29 7.40
N GLU A 482 -10.55 -0.13 6.93
CA GLU A 482 -9.68 0.78 7.68
C GLU A 482 -10.35 1.37 8.94
N SER A 483 -11.67 1.26 9.07
CA SER A 483 -12.48 1.73 10.21
C SER A 483 -12.31 0.90 11.49
N ASN A 484 -11.10 0.41 11.78
CA ASN A 484 -10.82 -0.36 12.99
C ASN A 484 -10.46 0.58 14.13
N MET A 485 -11.48 1.25 14.66
CA MET A 485 -11.33 2.00 15.89
C MET A 485 -11.05 1.02 17.03
N ILE A 486 -9.79 0.97 17.45
CA ILE A 486 -9.32 0.10 18.53
C ILE A 486 -9.84 0.62 19.87
N ARG A 487 -10.38 -0.29 20.69
CA ARG A 487 -10.79 0.04 22.06
C ARG A 487 -9.68 -0.28 23.05
N ILE A 488 -9.49 0.59 24.02
CA ILE A 488 -8.60 0.37 25.16
C ILE A 488 -9.40 -0.16 26.33
N ASP A 489 -8.92 -1.24 26.95
CA ASP A 489 -9.45 -1.68 28.24
C ASP A 489 -8.88 -0.81 29.37
N PHE A 490 -9.69 0.16 29.81
CA PHE A 490 -9.34 1.08 30.89
C PHE A 490 -10.02 0.70 32.23
N ARG A 491 -10.61 -0.50 32.35
CA ARG A 491 -11.29 -0.91 33.59
C ARG A 491 -10.30 -1.02 34.74
N SER A 492 -10.36 -0.07 35.67
CA SER A 492 -9.56 -0.10 36.88
C SER A 492 -10.19 0.72 38.00
N THR A 493 -9.65 0.58 39.20
CA THR A 493 -10.00 1.40 40.37
C THR A 493 -9.56 2.86 40.23
N HIS A 494 -8.66 3.16 39.29
CA HIS A 494 -8.10 4.50 39.03
C HIS A 494 -9.04 5.38 38.17
N VAL A 495 -10.11 4.79 37.62
CA VAL A 495 -11.15 5.57 36.91
C VAL A 495 -12.09 6.18 37.94
N HIS A 496 -12.27 7.50 37.88
CA HIS A 496 -13.11 8.22 38.84
C HIS A 496 -14.32 8.82 38.15
N TYR A 497 -15.46 8.15 38.32
CA TYR A 497 -16.73 8.58 37.76
C TYR A 497 -17.39 9.67 38.61
N LEU A 498 -17.96 10.67 37.94
CA LEU A 498 -18.76 11.73 38.55
C LEU A 498 -20.18 11.25 38.87
N ASN A 499 -20.81 10.51 37.94
CA ASN A 499 -22.20 10.08 38.01
C ASN A 499 -22.38 8.58 37.69
N ASN A 500 -23.55 8.05 38.02
CA ASN A 500 -24.02 6.73 37.63
C ASN A 500 -25.51 6.79 37.24
N LEU A 501 -25.80 6.64 35.94
CA LEU A 501 -27.16 6.79 35.39
C LEU A 501 -28.13 5.72 35.93
N GLU A 502 -27.63 4.57 36.38
CA GLU A 502 -28.45 3.46 36.88
C GLU A 502 -28.82 3.63 38.36
N GLU A 503 -27.95 4.25 39.16
CA GLU A 503 -28.06 4.28 40.62
C GLU A 503 -28.50 5.65 41.17
N ASP A 504 -28.05 6.75 40.56
CA ASP A 504 -28.21 8.08 41.16
C ASP A 504 -29.68 8.53 41.23
N ALA A 505 -30.02 9.23 42.30
CA ALA A 505 -31.38 9.72 42.56
C ALA A 505 -31.89 10.69 41.47
N MET A 506 -30.98 11.43 40.83
CA MET A 506 -31.28 12.39 39.76
C MET A 506 -31.99 11.72 38.56
N TYR A 507 -31.55 10.51 38.19
CA TYR A 507 -32.04 9.81 36.99
C TYR A 507 -33.22 8.86 37.27
N LYS A 508 -33.75 8.83 38.50
CA LYS A 508 -34.83 7.92 38.90
C LYS A 508 -36.12 8.08 38.09
N ARG A 509 -36.36 9.27 37.51
CA ARG A 509 -37.53 9.56 36.66
C ARG A 509 -37.41 8.95 35.26
N TRP A 510 -36.21 8.59 34.83
CA TRP A 510 -35.97 8.04 33.50
C TRP A 510 -36.41 6.58 33.44
N ARG A 511 -36.86 6.16 32.26
CA ARG A 511 -37.28 4.77 32.02
C ARG A 511 -36.05 3.90 31.80
N SER A 512 -36.11 2.65 32.25
CA SER A 512 -35.04 1.64 32.07
C SER A 512 -35.24 0.77 30.83
N ASN A 513 -36.25 1.06 29.99
CA ASN A 513 -36.54 0.27 28.80
C ASN A 513 -35.58 0.64 27.66
N LEU A 514 -34.71 -0.30 27.28
CA LEU A 514 -33.73 -0.11 26.21
C LEU A 514 -34.37 -0.03 24.82
N ASN A 515 -35.54 -0.63 24.61
CA ASN A 515 -36.21 -0.61 23.29
C ASN A 515 -36.59 0.81 22.84
N GLU A 516 -36.59 1.80 23.75
CA GLU A 516 -36.83 3.20 23.39
C GLU A 516 -35.70 3.79 22.52
N ILE A 517 -34.50 3.20 22.56
CA ILE A 517 -33.37 3.62 21.72
C ILE A 517 -33.62 3.34 20.22
N LEU A 518 -34.47 2.37 19.90
CA LEU A 518 -34.79 1.96 18.53
C LEU A 518 -35.88 2.83 17.88
N MET A 519 -36.57 3.66 18.68
CA MET A 519 -37.63 4.51 18.16
C MET A 519 -37.02 5.74 17.47
N PRO A 520 -37.47 6.08 16.24
CA PRO A 520 -36.92 7.23 15.51
C PRO A 520 -37.11 8.53 16.29
N VAL A 521 -36.09 9.40 16.23
CA VAL A 521 -36.08 10.76 16.79
C VAL A 521 -35.74 11.75 15.70
N PHE A 522 -36.10 13.02 15.92
CA PHE A 522 -35.58 14.08 15.07
C PHE A 522 -34.04 14.14 15.23
N PRO A 523 -33.29 14.35 14.14
CA PRO A 523 -31.84 14.51 14.20
C PRO A 523 -31.42 15.54 15.26
N GLY A 524 -30.46 15.20 16.12
CA GLY A 524 -29.98 16.04 17.22
C GLY A 524 -30.73 15.90 18.54
N GLN A 525 -31.83 15.13 18.61
CA GLN A 525 -32.56 14.89 19.86
C GLN A 525 -32.05 13.64 20.60
N LEU A 526 -31.62 13.79 21.86
CA LEU A 526 -31.09 12.70 22.69
C LEU A 526 -32.20 11.91 23.41
N ARG A 527 -31.95 10.62 23.63
CA ARG A 527 -32.82 9.72 24.41
C ARG A 527 -32.32 9.64 25.86
N TYR A 528 -33.21 9.91 26.80
CA TYR A 528 -32.93 9.83 28.23
C TYR A 528 -33.34 8.46 28.78
N ILE A 529 -32.39 7.53 28.83
CA ILE A 529 -32.58 6.15 29.30
C ILE A 529 -31.77 5.93 30.57
N ARG A 530 -32.39 5.31 31.58
CA ARG A 530 -31.75 4.97 32.85
C ARG A 530 -30.82 3.76 32.73
N LYS A 531 -29.78 3.88 31.89
CA LYS A 531 -28.75 2.87 31.63
C LYS A 531 -27.43 3.56 31.27
N ASN A 532 -26.30 3.02 31.70
CA ASN A 532 -24.98 3.52 31.33
C ASN A 532 -24.61 3.09 29.89
N LEU A 533 -25.14 3.83 28.90
CA LEU A 533 -24.89 3.56 27.47
C LEU A 533 -23.54 4.09 27.00
N PHE A 534 -23.19 5.30 27.45
CA PHE A 534 -21.99 6.03 27.03
C PHE A 534 -21.11 6.33 28.25
N HIS A 535 -19.85 5.92 28.16
CA HIS A 535 -18.80 6.20 29.15
C HIS A 535 -17.80 7.16 28.50
N ALA A 536 -17.78 8.40 28.95
CA ALA A 536 -16.81 9.42 28.55
C ALA A 536 -15.77 9.58 29.67
N VAL A 537 -14.59 9.01 29.48
CA VAL A 537 -13.49 9.07 30.46
C VAL A 537 -12.35 9.90 29.91
N TYR A 538 -12.03 11.00 30.59
CA TYR A 538 -10.94 11.90 30.21
C TYR A 538 -9.64 11.48 30.89
N VAL A 539 -8.56 11.35 30.12
CA VAL A 539 -7.22 11.06 30.62
C VAL A 539 -6.37 12.30 30.43
N LEU A 540 -5.93 12.91 31.54
CA LEU A 540 -5.21 14.19 31.51
C LEU A 540 -4.21 14.32 32.65
N ASP A 541 -3.16 15.10 32.41
CA ASP A 541 -2.24 15.59 33.44
C ASP A 541 -2.67 17.00 33.86
N PRO A 542 -3.08 17.23 35.12
CA PRO A 542 -3.68 18.49 35.55
C PRO A 542 -2.73 19.71 35.53
N ALA A 543 -1.40 19.54 35.43
CA ALA A 543 -0.45 20.67 35.42
C ALA A 543 0.06 21.06 34.03
N THR A 544 -0.24 20.27 32.99
CA THR A 544 0.20 20.55 31.61
C THR A 544 -0.74 21.54 30.93
N SER A 545 -0.28 22.31 29.94
CA SER A 545 -1.13 23.25 29.16
C SER A 545 -2.36 22.57 28.54
N CYS A 546 -2.17 21.43 27.88
CA CYS A 546 -3.27 20.58 27.41
C CYS A 546 -4.20 20.15 28.55
N GLY A 547 -3.61 19.80 29.70
CA GLY A 547 -4.33 19.45 30.91
C GLY A 547 -5.25 20.56 31.38
N LEU A 548 -4.79 21.80 31.35
CA LEU A 548 -5.54 22.99 31.74
C LEU A 548 -6.68 23.29 30.75
N GLU A 549 -6.46 23.11 29.45
CA GLU A 549 -7.55 23.11 28.44
C GLU A 549 -8.56 21.97 28.71
N ALA A 550 -8.09 20.78 29.07
CA ALA A 550 -8.94 19.66 29.45
C ALA A 550 -9.64 19.88 30.81
N LEU A 551 -9.09 20.70 31.72
CA LEU A 551 -9.76 21.12 32.95
C LEU A 551 -10.90 22.11 32.65
N GLN A 552 -10.79 22.92 31.59
CA GLN A 552 -11.94 23.70 31.10
C GLN A 552 -13.08 22.79 30.62
N VAL A 553 -12.76 21.62 30.06
CA VAL A 553 -13.74 20.58 29.76
C VAL A 553 -14.39 20.03 31.04
N ILE A 554 -13.75 20.08 32.21
CA ILE A 554 -14.37 19.68 33.49
C ILE A 554 -15.49 20.65 33.92
N GLU A 555 -15.35 21.95 33.64
CA GLU A 555 -16.45 22.90 33.84
C GLU A 555 -17.64 22.56 32.94
N MET A 556 -17.37 22.24 31.67
CA MET A 556 -18.38 21.76 30.73
C MET A 556 -19.04 20.46 31.21
N ILE A 557 -18.26 19.47 31.67
CA ILE A 557 -18.77 18.21 32.24
C ILE A 557 -19.69 18.49 33.44
N THR A 558 -19.30 19.41 34.32
CA THR A 558 -20.10 19.79 35.48
C THR A 558 -21.43 20.42 35.03
N SER A 559 -21.41 21.30 34.03
CA SER A 559 -22.61 21.86 33.41
C SER A 559 -23.50 20.79 32.74
N MET A 560 -22.91 19.85 32.00
CA MET A 560 -23.65 18.74 31.38
C MET A 560 -24.27 17.80 32.43
N TYR A 561 -23.55 17.54 33.52
CA TYR A 561 -24.06 16.77 34.66
C TYR A 561 -25.25 17.47 35.32
N GLU A 562 -25.16 18.78 35.59
CA GLU A 562 -26.27 19.57 36.14
C GLU A 562 -27.49 19.58 35.22
N ASN A 563 -27.28 19.60 33.90
CA ASN A 563 -28.32 19.50 32.89
C ASN A 563 -28.83 18.06 32.65
N SER A 564 -28.40 17.07 33.45
CA SER A 564 -28.80 15.66 33.33
C SER A 564 -28.51 15.06 31.95
N PHE A 565 -27.35 15.34 31.36
CA PHE A 565 -26.93 14.76 30.08
C PHE A 565 -26.83 13.22 30.17
N PRO A 566 -27.29 12.43 29.18
CA PRO A 566 -27.40 10.96 29.26
C PRO A 566 -26.06 10.26 29.01
N MET A 567 -25.03 10.63 29.78
CA MET A 567 -23.69 10.08 29.67
C MET A 567 -23.05 9.94 31.04
N ARG A 568 -22.18 8.93 31.18
CA ARG A 568 -21.39 8.72 32.38
C ARG A 568 -20.02 9.37 32.20
N PHE A 569 -19.71 10.35 33.04
CA PHE A 569 -18.45 11.09 32.98
C PHE A 569 -17.44 10.53 33.98
N GLY A 570 -16.19 10.38 33.56
CA GLY A 570 -15.09 9.98 34.42
C GLY A 570 -13.78 10.67 34.08
N VAL A 571 -12.83 10.65 35.02
CA VAL A 571 -11.48 11.20 34.84
C VAL A 571 -10.44 10.20 35.34
N ILE A 572 -9.31 10.13 34.64
CA ILE A 572 -8.07 9.47 35.06
C ILE A 572 -6.98 10.54 35.08
N LEU A 573 -6.36 10.74 36.24
CA LEU A 573 -5.30 11.73 36.42
C LEU A 573 -3.93 11.05 36.50
N TYR A 574 -2.91 11.65 35.88
CA TYR A 574 -1.52 11.19 35.94
C TYR A 574 -0.53 12.35 35.99
N SER A 575 0.73 12.06 36.32
CA SER A 575 1.85 13.00 36.24
C SER A 575 2.77 12.63 35.08
N ALA A 576 2.92 13.51 34.09
CA ALA A 576 3.84 13.32 32.97
C ALA A 576 5.29 13.29 33.44
N ASN A 577 5.67 14.16 34.38
CA ASN A 577 7.01 14.21 34.98
C ASN A 577 7.39 12.90 35.68
N PHE A 578 6.43 12.22 36.31
CA PHE A 578 6.67 10.91 36.92
C PHE A 578 6.83 9.81 35.86
N ILE A 579 6.05 9.86 34.79
CA ILE A 579 6.16 8.91 33.67
C ILE A 579 7.51 9.06 32.95
N GLU A 580 7.97 10.28 32.71
CA GLU A 580 9.28 10.54 32.10
C GLU A 580 10.43 9.92 32.93
N LYS A 581 10.34 9.98 34.27
CA LYS A 581 11.30 9.29 35.16
C LYS A 581 11.26 7.77 35.02
N ILE A 582 10.09 7.18 34.82
CA ILE A 582 9.94 5.73 34.59
C ILE A 582 10.54 5.35 33.23
N GLU A 583 10.33 6.17 32.22
CA GLU A 583 10.86 5.97 30.86
C GLU A 583 12.40 6.02 30.83
N ILE A 584 13.00 6.99 31.54
CA ILE A 584 14.46 7.13 31.68
C ILE A 584 15.07 5.96 32.45
N SER A 585 14.37 5.42 33.45
CA SER A 585 14.83 4.26 34.24
C SER A 585 14.60 2.90 33.55
N GLY A 586 14.07 2.89 32.32
CA GLY A 586 13.93 1.66 31.53
C GLY A 586 12.87 0.69 32.05
N GLY A 587 11.86 1.20 32.75
CA GLY A 587 10.73 0.40 33.26
C GLY A 587 11.03 -0.47 34.49
N ASP A 588 12.26 -0.47 35.02
CA ASP A 588 12.61 -1.19 36.26
C ASP A 588 12.21 -0.34 37.50
N LEU A 589 11.02 -0.62 38.01
CA LEU A 589 10.42 0.03 39.19
C LEU A 589 11.20 -0.17 40.51
N GLN A 590 12.17 -1.09 40.57
CA GLN A 590 12.86 -1.44 41.81
C GLN A 590 14.11 -0.57 42.13
N ALA A 591 14.63 0.19 41.18
CA ALA A 591 15.84 0.98 41.40
C ALA A 591 15.60 2.37 42.03
N SER A 592 14.38 2.92 41.95
CA SER A 592 14.07 4.25 42.50
C SER A 592 13.66 4.24 43.97
N ALA A 593 13.26 3.09 44.53
CA ALA A 593 12.69 3.03 45.87
C ALA A 593 13.71 3.01 47.02
N THR A 594 15.03 2.94 46.77
CA THR A 594 15.98 2.62 47.86
C THR A 594 17.11 3.60 48.16
N LYS A 595 17.45 4.61 47.34
CA LYS A 595 18.48 5.59 47.75
C LYS A 595 18.21 6.98 47.15
N ASP A 596 17.99 7.97 48.01
CA ASP A 596 17.88 9.43 47.77
C ASP A 596 16.52 10.11 47.53
N ASP A 597 15.41 9.53 47.97
CA ASP A 597 14.07 10.17 47.85
C ASP A 597 13.77 11.28 48.88
N SER A 598 14.76 11.72 49.69
CA SER A 598 14.57 12.74 50.74
C SER A 598 14.82 14.19 50.30
N GLN A 599 15.14 14.46 49.03
CA GLN A 599 15.43 15.82 48.53
C GLN A 599 14.72 16.22 47.22
N VAL A 600 13.84 15.37 46.67
CA VAL A 600 13.15 15.70 45.40
C VAL A 600 11.89 16.52 45.69
N LYS A 601 11.86 17.77 45.20
CA LYS A 601 10.66 18.63 45.22
C LYS A 601 9.47 17.86 44.63
N GLU A 602 8.35 17.87 45.33
CA GLU A 602 7.12 17.23 44.88
C GLU A 602 6.59 17.92 43.61
N ASP A 603 6.22 17.11 42.62
CA ASP A 603 5.70 17.59 41.34
C ASP A 603 4.26 18.12 41.51
N VAL A 604 3.92 19.21 40.82
CA VAL A 604 2.61 19.90 40.98
C VAL A 604 1.45 18.97 40.58
N SER A 605 1.61 18.17 39.53
CA SER A 605 0.60 17.18 39.13
C SER A 605 0.37 16.13 40.21
N SER A 606 1.45 15.64 40.83
CA SER A 606 1.37 14.67 41.92
C SER A 606 0.67 15.26 43.16
N LEU A 607 0.90 16.55 43.44
CA LEU A 607 0.21 17.30 44.50
C LEU A 607 -1.30 17.36 44.23
N ILE A 608 -1.72 17.75 43.03
CA ILE A 608 -3.14 17.87 42.65
C ILE A 608 -3.85 16.52 42.79
N ILE A 609 -3.23 15.43 42.30
CA ILE A 609 -3.80 14.08 42.36
C ILE A 609 -3.95 13.62 43.81
N ARG A 610 -2.94 13.87 44.65
CA ARG A 610 -2.99 13.56 46.08
C ARG A 610 -4.15 14.28 46.78
N LEU A 611 -4.30 15.58 46.53
CA LEU A 611 -5.37 16.39 47.11
C LEU A 611 -6.75 15.97 46.60
N PHE A 612 -6.85 15.60 45.32
CA PHE A 612 -8.08 15.07 44.74
C PHE A 612 -8.55 13.80 45.43
N PHE A 613 -7.66 12.83 45.69
CA PHE A 613 -8.01 11.61 46.41
C PHE A 613 -8.46 11.88 47.84
N TYR A 614 -7.76 12.77 48.53
CA TYR A 614 -8.13 13.18 49.89
C TYR A 614 -9.56 13.78 49.95
N ILE A 615 -9.88 14.69 49.03
CA ILE A 615 -11.22 15.31 48.96
C ILE A 615 -12.28 14.28 48.61
N LYS A 616 -11.98 13.37 47.68
CA LYS A 616 -12.92 12.34 47.24
C LYS A 616 -13.31 11.41 48.40
N GLU A 617 -12.35 10.95 49.20
CA GLU A 617 -12.62 10.04 50.32
C GLU A 617 -13.37 10.71 51.49
N ASN A 618 -13.04 11.97 51.80
CA ASN A 618 -13.58 12.65 52.98
C ASN A 618 -14.83 13.51 52.70
N HIS A 619 -14.92 14.10 51.51
CA HIS A 619 -15.96 15.07 51.15
C HIS A 619 -16.83 14.64 49.94
N GLY A 620 -16.50 13.51 49.30
CA GLY A 620 -17.27 12.92 48.20
C GLY A 620 -16.77 13.33 46.80
N THR A 621 -17.23 12.61 45.79
CA THR A 621 -16.80 12.76 44.37
C THR A 621 -17.12 14.13 43.79
N GLN A 622 -18.33 14.66 44.02
CA GLN A 622 -18.74 15.96 43.48
C GLN A 622 -17.82 17.10 43.94
N SER A 623 -17.39 17.09 45.21
CA SER A 623 -16.45 18.10 45.72
C SER A 623 -15.04 17.92 45.18
N ALA A 624 -14.63 16.70 44.84
CA ALA A 624 -13.34 16.46 44.18
C ALA A 624 -13.32 17.01 42.75
N PHE A 625 -14.42 16.90 42.00
CA PHE A 625 -14.55 17.53 40.68
C PHE A 625 -14.65 19.06 40.75
N GLN A 626 -15.32 19.61 41.76
CA GLN A 626 -15.33 21.05 42.03
C GLN A 626 -13.93 21.58 42.33
N PHE A 627 -13.09 20.82 43.05
CA PHE A 627 -11.69 21.18 43.27
C PHE A 627 -10.92 21.33 41.95
N LEU A 628 -11.09 20.40 41.00
CA LEU A 628 -10.44 20.49 39.68
C LEU A 628 -10.90 21.72 38.88
N SER A 629 -12.19 22.07 38.96
CA SER A 629 -12.73 23.30 38.36
C SER A 629 -12.15 24.57 39.01
N ASN A 630 -12.02 24.60 40.35
CA ASN A 630 -11.41 25.73 41.05
C ASN A 630 -9.92 25.91 40.72
N VAL A 631 -9.19 24.81 40.54
CA VAL A 631 -7.78 24.84 40.06
C VAL A 631 -7.69 25.47 38.67
N CYS A 632 -8.62 25.12 37.77
CA CYS A 632 -8.73 25.72 36.44
C CYS A 632 -9.05 27.22 36.49
N ALA A 633 -10.07 27.61 37.26
CA ALA A 633 -10.50 28.99 37.40
C ALA A 633 -9.37 29.88 37.96
N GLY A 634 -8.61 29.37 38.94
CA GLY A 634 -7.42 30.02 39.47
C GLY A 634 -6.38 30.31 38.38
N TYR A 635 -6.16 29.38 37.45
CA TYR A 635 -5.23 29.56 36.33
C TYR A 635 -5.75 30.52 35.25
N SER A 636 -7.04 30.47 34.90
CA SER A 636 -7.63 31.42 33.94
C SER A 636 -7.55 32.86 34.42
N ILE A 637 -7.66 33.10 35.74
CA ILE A 637 -7.48 34.43 36.34
C ILE A 637 -6.04 34.92 36.20
N ILE A 638 -5.04 34.03 36.28
CA ILE A 638 -3.63 34.34 36.03
C ILE A 638 -3.43 34.78 34.58
N LEU A 639 -3.91 33.99 33.61
CA LEU A 639 -3.85 34.31 32.18
C LEU A 639 -4.54 35.64 31.84
N LEU A 640 -5.72 35.91 32.42
CA LEU A 640 -6.41 37.19 32.29
C LEU A 640 -5.64 38.34 32.93
N GLY A 641 -4.98 38.11 34.07
CA GLY A 641 -4.09 39.06 34.73
C GLY A 641 -2.90 39.44 33.85
N TYR A 642 -2.26 38.46 33.21
CA TYR A 642 -1.15 38.68 32.27
C TYR A 642 -1.59 39.39 30.98
N MET A 643 -2.72 38.97 30.40
CA MET A 643 -3.35 39.64 29.24
C MET A 643 -3.75 41.09 29.56
N LEU A 644 -4.22 41.37 30.78
CA LEU A 644 -4.53 42.74 31.22
C LEU A 644 -3.26 43.56 31.47
N THR A 645 -2.14 42.95 31.89
CA THR A 645 -0.84 43.64 31.96
C THR A 645 -0.24 43.93 30.59
N GLU A 646 -0.47 43.09 29.56
CA GLU A 646 -0.06 43.36 28.18
C GLU A 646 -0.81 44.55 27.55
N ILE A 647 -2.02 44.86 28.02
CA ILE A 647 -2.76 46.05 27.57
C ILE A 647 -2.17 47.36 28.18
N THR A 648 -1.26 47.27 29.16
CA THR A 648 -0.68 48.45 29.84
C THR A 648 0.76 48.82 29.54
N GLU A 649 1.52 48.11 28.69
CA GLU A 649 2.86 48.60 28.28
C GLU A 649 3.17 48.38 26.79
N ILE A 650 2.84 49.39 25.99
CA ILE A 650 3.53 49.67 24.72
C ILE A 650 4.95 50.14 25.09
N ASN A 651 5.92 49.22 25.17
CA ASN A 651 7.35 49.52 24.97
C ASN A 651 8.19 48.28 24.63
N ARG A 652 8.35 48.07 23.32
CA ARG A 652 9.62 47.85 22.58
C ARG A 652 10.64 46.81 23.10
N LEU A 653 10.83 45.80 22.24
CA LEU A 653 12.06 45.00 21.99
C LEU A 653 12.41 43.89 23.00
N ARG A 654 11.82 42.71 22.77
CA ARG A 654 12.48 41.39 22.91
C ARG A 654 11.62 40.33 22.20
N MET A 655 11.79 40.19 20.89
CA MET A 655 11.38 39.00 20.13
C MET A 655 12.66 38.30 19.71
N GLU A 656 13.05 37.28 20.48
CA GLU A 656 13.95 36.16 20.11
C GLU A 656 14.29 35.36 21.39
N SER A 657 13.27 34.82 22.07
CA SER A 657 13.41 33.69 23.00
C SER A 657 12.02 33.23 23.46
N ALA A 658 11.22 32.67 22.55
CA ALA A 658 9.94 32.03 22.87
C ALA A 658 10.17 30.61 23.45
N ASN A 659 11.04 30.51 24.46
CA ASN A 659 11.18 29.36 25.36
C ASN A 659 10.98 29.90 26.77
N SER A 660 9.78 30.37 27.10
CA SER A 660 9.44 30.85 28.45
C SER A 660 8.86 29.70 29.26
N ALA A 661 9.69 29.13 30.12
CA ALA A 661 9.30 28.25 31.23
C ALA A 661 8.61 29.04 32.37
N ASP A 662 7.89 30.12 32.07
CA ASP A 662 7.29 31.07 33.03
C ASP A 662 5.75 31.00 33.06
N ASP A 663 5.13 30.10 32.26
CA ASP A 663 3.66 29.91 32.16
C ASP A 663 3.11 28.77 33.04
N ALA A 664 3.92 28.23 33.96
CA ALA A 664 3.60 27.01 34.72
C ALA A 664 2.75 27.27 35.98
N LEU A 665 1.75 26.40 36.22
CA LEU A 665 0.92 26.42 37.42
C LEU A 665 1.77 26.26 38.70
N GLU A 666 1.83 27.30 39.52
CA GLU A 666 2.57 27.26 40.79
C GLU A 666 1.79 26.57 41.94
N MET A 667 2.52 25.96 42.89
CA MET A 667 1.95 25.23 44.03
C MET A 667 0.97 26.06 44.87
N HIS A 668 1.22 27.35 45.05
CA HIS A 668 0.41 28.20 45.91
C HIS A 668 -1.03 28.41 45.37
N HIS A 669 -1.23 28.32 44.05
CA HIS A 669 -2.55 28.38 43.43
C HIS A 669 -3.37 27.11 43.73
N VAL A 670 -2.71 25.94 43.68
CA VAL A 670 -3.32 24.65 44.01
C VAL A 670 -3.74 24.62 45.48
N GLU A 671 -2.88 25.12 46.38
CA GLU A 671 -3.21 25.25 47.80
C GLU A 671 -4.37 26.22 48.04
N GLY A 672 -4.45 27.33 47.29
CA GLY A 672 -5.58 28.25 47.30
C GLY A 672 -6.91 27.58 46.91
N ALA A 673 -6.93 26.86 45.78
CA ALA A 673 -8.12 26.13 45.31
C ALA A 673 -8.55 25.01 46.29
N PHE A 674 -7.58 24.36 46.94
CA PHE A 674 -7.86 23.37 47.99
C PHE A 674 -8.55 24.02 49.19
N VAL A 675 -8.02 25.15 49.65
CA VAL A 675 -8.59 25.93 50.76
C VAL A 675 -10.02 26.35 50.42
N GLU A 676 -10.27 26.91 49.23
CA GLU A 676 -11.61 27.32 48.79
C GLU A 676 -12.62 26.17 48.74
N THR A 677 -12.19 24.99 48.30
CA THR A 677 -13.08 23.82 48.19
C THR A 677 -13.42 23.21 49.56
N VAL A 678 -12.48 23.25 50.50
CA VAL A 678 -12.58 22.61 51.83
C VAL A 678 -13.18 23.56 52.88
N LEU A 679 -13.00 24.88 52.74
CA LEU A 679 -13.51 25.93 53.62
C LEU A 679 -15.00 25.80 54.00
N PRO A 680 -15.93 25.46 53.08
CA PRO A 680 -17.35 25.37 53.39
C PRO A 680 -17.72 24.15 54.25
N LYS A 681 -16.84 23.14 54.36
CA LYS A 681 -17.18 21.80 54.88
C LYS A 681 -16.25 21.29 55.99
N ALA A 682 -15.19 22.02 56.36
CA ALA A 682 -14.17 21.54 57.30
C ALA A 682 -14.37 22.00 58.76
N ASN A 683 -14.07 21.09 59.70
CA ASN A 683 -14.05 21.34 61.15
C ASN A 683 -12.70 21.85 61.69
N SER A 684 -11.65 21.88 60.86
CA SER A 684 -10.27 22.27 61.21
C SER A 684 -9.64 23.16 60.12
N PRO A 685 -8.66 24.02 60.46
CA PRO A 685 -8.02 24.90 59.50
C PRO A 685 -7.31 24.12 58.37
N PRO A 686 -7.54 24.44 57.09
CA PRO A 686 -7.01 23.70 55.94
C PRO A 686 -5.48 23.64 55.88
N GLN A 687 -4.76 24.64 56.42
CA GLN A 687 -3.30 24.65 56.40
C GLN A 687 -2.68 23.52 57.25
N ASN A 688 -3.33 23.14 58.35
CA ASN A 688 -2.86 22.01 59.19
C ASN A 688 -3.12 20.65 58.52
N LEU A 689 -4.08 20.58 57.60
CA LEU A 689 -4.38 19.38 56.82
C LEU A 689 -3.34 19.16 55.72
N LEU A 690 -2.89 20.21 55.03
CA LEU A 690 -1.81 20.13 54.05
C LEU A 690 -0.51 19.56 54.66
N LEU A 691 -0.11 20.07 55.83
CA LEU A 691 1.07 19.58 56.57
C LEU A 691 0.93 18.13 57.07
N LYS A 692 -0.30 17.65 57.26
CA LYS A 692 -0.57 16.26 57.65
C LYS A 692 -0.48 15.34 56.42
N LEU A 693 -1.02 15.78 55.29
CA LEU A 693 -1.01 15.05 54.02
C LEU A 693 0.39 14.94 53.41
N GLU A 694 1.26 15.92 53.64
CA GLU A 694 2.67 15.86 53.24
C GLU A 694 3.43 14.72 53.93
N LYS A 695 2.98 14.32 55.13
CA LYS A 695 3.58 13.20 55.91
C LYS A 695 2.93 11.85 55.63
N GLU A 696 1.78 11.84 54.95
CA GLU A 696 0.96 10.64 54.75
C GLU A 696 1.30 10.01 53.39
N GLN A 697 1.99 8.86 53.39
CA GLN A 697 2.51 8.22 52.18
C GLN A 697 1.44 7.51 51.35
N THR A 698 0.29 7.15 51.93
CA THR A 698 -0.75 6.35 51.27
C THR A 698 -1.27 7.04 50.01
N PHE A 699 -1.68 8.30 50.08
CA PHE A 699 -2.20 9.01 48.91
C PHE A 699 -1.13 9.31 47.85
N LYS A 700 0.14 9.38 48.26
CA LYS A 700 1.28 9.52 47.33
C LYS A 700 1.47 8.23 46.52
N GLU A 701 1.39 7.07 47.17
CA GLU A 701 1.42 5.76 46.49
C GLU A 701 0.26 5.63 45.49
N HIS A 702 -0.96 6.02 45.88
CA HIS A 702 -2.12 5.99 44.97
C HIS A 702 -1.93 6.90 43.74
N ALA A 703 -1.30 8.07 43.91
CA ALA A 703 -1.00 8.97 42.79
C ALA A 703 0.05 8.38 41.84
N GLN A 704 1.05 7.68 42.38
CA GLN A 704 2.04 6.94 41.61
C GLN A 704 1.41 5.75 40.88
N ASP A 705 0.55 4.98 41.54
CA ASP A 705 -0.16 3.84 40.94
C ASP A 705 -1.07 4.27 39.79
N SER A 706 -1.78 5.40 39.94
CA SER A 706 -2.57 5.99 38.85
C SER A 706 -1.70 6.36 37.64
N SER A 707 -0.52 6.92 37.89
CA SER A 707 0.44 7.28 36.83
C SER A 707 1.05 6.04 36.16
N ILE A 708 1.36 4.98 36.92
CA ILE A 708 1.80 3.69 36.40
C ILE A 708 0.70 3.04 35.54
N PHE A 709 -0.56 3.17 35.95
CA PHE A 709 -1.69 2.66 35.18
C PHE A 709 -1.80 3.35 33.81
N VAL A 710 -1.74 4.69 33.76
CA VAL A 710 -1.74 5.43 32.48
C VAL A 710 -0.52 5.10 31.63
N PHE A 711 0.65 4.93 32.26
CA PHE A 711 1.87 4.49 31.56
C PHE A 711 1.71 3.11 30.91
N LYS A 712 1.09 2.15 31.61
CA LYS A 712 0.78 0.81 31.06
C LYS A 712 -0.18 0.91 29.88
N LEU A 713 -1.22 1.75 29.99
CA LEU A 713 -2.17 2.02 28.91
C LEU A 713 -1.52 2.73 27.70
N GLY A 714 -0.37 3.40 27.87
CA GLY A 714 0.33 4.10 26.78
C GLY A 714 -0.30 5.43 26.35
N LEU A 715 -1.29 5.92 27.10
CA LEU A 715 -2.04 7.14 26.78
C LEU A 715 -1.29 8.44 27.09
N ALA A 716 -0.22 8.38 27.88
CA ALA A 716 0.57 9.56 28.26
C ALA A 716 1.12 10.35 27.07
N LYS A 717 1.39 9.68 25.94
CA LYS A 717 1.90 10.31 24.71
C LYS A 717 0.88 11.23 24.01
N MET A 718 -0.41 11.03 24.23
CA MET A 718 -1.46 11.82 23.58
C MET A 718 -1.65 13.20 24.23
N GLN A 719 -0.90 13.53 25.29
CA GLN A 719 -0.97 14.75 26.12
C GLN A 719 -2.33 14.97 26.83
N CYS A 720 -3.46 14.75 26.15
CA CYS A 720 -4.81 14.55 26.71
C CYS A 720 -5.66 13.73 25.73
N CYS A 721 -6.53 12.84 26.24
CA CYS A 721 -7.48 12.12 25.39
C CYS A 721 -8.82 11.83 26.07
N LEU A 722 -9.84 11.64 25.24
CA LEU A 722 -11.17 11.20 25.62
C LEU A 722 -11.33 9.72 25.24
N LEU A 723 -11.74 8.90 26.20
CA LEU A 723 -12.14 7.51 25.99
C LEU A 723 -13.66 7.43 25.94
N MET A 724 -14.24 7.21 24.76
CA MET A 724 -15.67 6.97 24.56
C MET A 724 -15.93 5.46 24.47
N ASN A 725 -16.46 4.84 25.53
CA ASN A 725 -16.64 3.39 25.61
C ASN A 725 -15.36 2.58 25.25
N GLY A 726 -14.18 3.18 25.44
CA GLY A 726 -12.86 2.62 25.14
C GLY A 726 -12.24 3.12 23.84
N LEU A 727 -12.98 3.81 22.97
CA LEU A 727 -12.44 4.45 21.78
C LEU A 727 -11.66 5.72 22.13
N VAL A 728 -10.48 5.87 21.56
CA VAL A 728 -9.61 7.02 21.81
C VAL A 728 -9.92 8.15 20.86
N HIS A 729 -10.23 9.31 21.42
CA HIS A 729 -10.47 10.55 20.69
C HIS A 729 -9.69 11.70 21.33
N ASP A 730 -9.54 12.80 20.59
CA ASP A 730 -8.99 14.04 21.13
C ASP A 730 -9.97 14.68 22.14
N SER A 731 -9.44 15.41 23.13
CA SER A 731 -10.24 16.06 24.17
C SER A 731 -10.86 17.38 23.65
N SER A 732 -11.96 17.28 22.90
CA SER A 732 -12.74 18.44 22.42
C SER A 732 -14.26 18.21 22.60
N GLU A 733 -15.02 19.30 22.75
CA GLU A 733 -16.49 19.25 22.86
C GLU A 733 -17.15 18.73 21.58
N GLU A 734 -16.72 19.21 20.42
CA GLU A 734 -17.27 18.76 19.13
C GLU A 734 -17.02 17.27 18.92
N VAL A 735 -15.84 16.81 19.34
CA VAL A 735 -15.42 15.42 19.25
C VAL A 735 -16.24 14.52 20.18
N LEU A 736 -16.59 14.99 21.38
CA LEU A 736 -17.45 14.25 22.33
C LEU A 736 -18.83 13.93 21.71
N MET A 737 -19.46 14.92 21.08
CA MET A 737 -20.77 14.75 20.45
C MET A 737 -20.69 13.86 19.21
N ASN A 738 -19.63 14.01 18.40
CA ASN A 738 -19.40 13.16 17.24
C ASN A 738 -19.17 11.70 17.65
N ALA A 739 -18.31 11.45 18.66
CA ALA A 739 -18.03 10.11 19.17
C ALA A 739 -19.30 9.43 19.73
N MET A 740 -20.18 10.18 20.40
CA MET A 740 -21.47 9.65 20.86
C MET A 740 -22.38 9.28 19.69
N ASN A 741 -22.44 10.11 18.65
CA ASN A 741 -23.23 9.85 17.44
C ASN A 741 -22.68 8.67 16.62
N GLU A 742 -21.37 8.43 16.65
CA GLU A 742 -20.70 7.27 16.02
C GLU A 742 -21.00 5.96 16.77
N GLU A 743 -21.03 5.98 18.11
CA GLU A 743 -21.29 4.79 18.93
C GLU A 743 -22.79 4.42 18.98
N LEU A 744 -23.70 5.38 18.82
CA LEU A 744 -25.13 5.16 18.93
C LEU A 744 -25.70 4.12 17.94
N PRO A 745 -25.40 4.14 16.62
CA PRO A 745 -25.85 3.13 15.67
C PRO A 745 -25.44 1.71 16.05
N ARG A 746 -24.21 1.54 16.56
CA ARG A 746 -23.69 0.22 16.98
C ARG A 746 -24.46 -0.30 18.19
N ILE A 747 -24.73 0.55 19.18
CA ILE A 747 -25.55 0.17 20.34
C ILE A 747 -26.98 -0.19 19.90
N GLN A 748 -27.59 0.63 19.02
CA GLN A 748 -28.92 0.37 18.49
C GLN A 748 -29.01 -0.98 17.76
N GLU A 749 -28.02 -1.28 16.91
CA GLU A 749 -27.93 -2.56 16.20
C GLU A 749 -27.85 -3.74 17.16
N GLN A 750 -26.97 -3.67 18.17
CA GLN A 750 -26.83 -4.75 19.14
C GLN A 750 -28.06 -4.93 20.06
N VAL A 751 -28.78 -3.84 20.37
CA VAL A 751 -30.07 -3.90 21.08
C VAL A 751 -31.14 -4.54 20.19
N TYR A 752 -31.18 -4.18 18.89
CA TYR A 752 -32.13 -4.74 17.93
C TYR A 752 -31.99 -6.26 17.79
N TYR A 753 -30.76 -6.77 17.69
CA TYR A 753 -30.48 -8.21 17.65
C TYR A 753 -30.58 -8.90 19.02
N GLY A 754 -30.94 -8.18 20.08
CA GLY A 754 -31.08 -8.72 21.43
C GLY A 754 -29.76 -9.13 22.09
N GLN A 755 -28.62 -8.70 21.56
CA GLN A 755 -27.31 -8.97 22.13
C GLN A 755 -27.01 -8.06 23.34
N ILE A 756 -27.63 -6.88 23.41
CA ILE A 756 -27.61 -6.01 24.60
C ILE A 756 -29.00 -6.05 25.23
N SER A 757 -29.03 -6.35 26.52
CA SER A 757 -30.24 -6.41 27.34
C SER A 757 -30.11 -5.49 28.55
N SER A 758 -31.18 -5.35 29.34
CA SER A 758 -31.16 -4.51 30.54
C SER A 758 -30.15 -4.96 31.60
N TYR A 759 -29.80 -6.25 31.64
CA TYR A 759 -28.84 -6.81 32.61
C TYR A 759 -27.39 -6.77 32.11
N THR A 760 -27.16 -6.42 30.85
CA THR A 760 -25.82 -6.36 30.26
C THR A 760 -25.13 -5.07 30.68
N ASP A 761 -23.87 -5.16 31.14
CA ASP A 761 -22.98 -4.00 31.22
C ASP A 761 -22.35 -3.78 29.83
N ILE A 762 -22.63 -2.61 29.26
CA ILE A 762 -22.23 -2.27 27.89
C ILE A 762 -20.71 -2.06 27.82
N LEU A 763 -20.11 -1.47 28.85
CA LEU A 763 -18.66 -1.24 28.87
C LEU A 763 -17.90 -2.56 28.95
N ASP A 764 -18.32 -3.46 29.84
CA ASP A 764 -17.71 -4.79 29.97
C ASP A 764 -17.83 -5.57 28.65
N LYS A 765 -19.02 -5.55 28.03
CA LYS A 765 -19.23 -6.20 26.75
C LYS A 765 -18.31 -5.66 25.65
N PHE A 766 -18.27 -4.34 25.44
CA PHE A 766 -17.47 -3.74 24.37
C PHE A 766 -15.96 -3.95 24.56
N LEU A 767 -15.48 -3.88 25.80
CA LEU A 767 -14.09 -4.12 26.11
C LEU A 767 -13.73 -5.62 26.04
N SER A 768 -14.65 -6.53 26.35
CA SER A 768 -14.41 -7.97 26.17
C SER A 768 -14.34 -8.40 24.69
N GLU A 769 -15.07 -7.72 23.80
CA GLU A 769 -15.08 -8.00 22.35
C GLU A 769 -13.84 -7.44 21.62
N SER A 770 -13.40 -6.24 22.02
CA SER A 770 -12.38 -5.49 21.26
C SER A 770 -11.38 -4.69 22.09
N GLY A 771 -11.35 -4.85 23.41
CA GLY A 771 -10.43 -4.14 24.30
C GLY A 771 -9.00 -4.62 24.17
N ILE A 772 -8.06 -3.67 24.07
CA ILE A 772 -6.62 -3.90 24.11
C ILE A 772 -6.04 -3.18 25.33
N ASN A 773 -5.02 -3.75 25.95
CA ASN A 773 -4.47 -3.26 27.22
C ASN A 773 -3.54 -2.04 27.08
N ARG A 774 -3.15 -1.67 25.85
CA ARG A 774 -2.21 -0.60 25.58
C ARG A 774 -2.54 0.08 24.27
N TYR A 775 -2.21 1.35 24.18
CA TYR A 775 -2.34 2.19 23.00
C TYR A 775 -1.01 2.85 22.70
N ASN A 776 -0.61 2.77 21.44
CA ASN A 776 0.57 3.44 20.96
C ASN A 776 0.24 4.01 19.57
N PRO A 777 0.29 5.34 19.38
CA PRO A 777 -0.12 5.97 18.13
C PRO A 777 0.77 5.60 16.93
N GLN A 778 1.98 5.07 17.17
CA GLN A 778 2.83 4.52 16.09
C GLN A 778 2.31 3.18 15.57
N ILE A 779 1.58 2.42 16.39
CA ILE A 779 1.02 1.10 16.04
C ILE A 779 -0.46 1.22 15.66
N VAL A 780 -1.24 1.98 16.43
CA VAL A 780 -2.63 2.29 16.15
C VAL A 780 -2.64 3.57 15.35
N VAL A 781 -2.63 3.42 14.03
CA VAL A 781 -2.48 4.56 13.12
C VAL A 781 -3.84 5.20 12.89
N ASN A 782 -3.97 6.48 13.24
CA ASN A 782 -5.12 7.29 12.85
C ASN A 782 -5.02 7.65 11.35
N ASP A 783 -6.15 7.83 10.65
CA ASP A 783 -6.32 8.02 9.19
C ASP A 783 -5.34 8.97 8.45
N LYS A 784 -4.52 9.74 9.18
CA LYS A 784 -3.57 10.72 8.64
C LYS A 784 -2.25 10.13 8.12
N VAL A 785 -1.82 8.94 8.60
CA VAL A 785 -0.54 8.33 8.18
C VAL A 785 -0.81 6.91 7.68
N LYS A 786 -0.29 6.50 6.52
CA LYS A 786 -0.41 5.11 6.09
C LYS A 786 0.72 4.28 6.68
N PRO A 787 0.45 3.09 7.26
CA PRO A 787 1.51 2.21 7.75
C PRO A 787 2.43 1.77 6.60
N ARG A 788 3.74 1.74 6.86
CA ARG A 788 4.73 1.28 5.89
C ARG A 788 4.87 -0.24 5.94
N PHE A 789 4.73 -0.89 4.79
CA PHE A 789 4.95 -2.33 4.64
C PHE A 789 6.15 -2.61 3.73
N ILE A 790 6.71 -3.81 3.85
CA ILE A 790 7.70 -4.40 2.94
C ILE A 790 7.33 -5.86 2.67
N SER A 791 7.60 -6.34 1.45
CA SER A 791 7.51 -7.77 1.13
C SER A 791 8.79 -8.47 1.58
N LEU A 792 8.66 -9.50 2.39
CA LEU A 792 9.77 -10.37 2.81
C LEU A 792 9.97 -11.56 1.85
N ALA A 793 9.15 -11.66 0.80
CA ALA A 793 9.22 -12.74 -0.19
C ALA A 793 10.51 -12.69 -1.00
N SER A 794 10.93 -11.49 -1.43
CA SER A 794 12.16 -11.27 -2.19
C SER A 794 13.40 -11.79 -1.45
N SER A 795 13.42 -11.66 -0.13
CA SER A 795 14.53 -12.02 0.74
C SER A 795 14.64 -13.53 1.00
N ILE A 796 13.50 -14.25 0.95
CA ILE A 796 13.45 -15.71 1.17
C ILE A 796 13.48 -16.46 -0.17
N LEU A 797 12.81 -15.96 -1.21
CA LEU A 797 12.80 -16.57 -2.53
C LEU A 797 14.03 -16.19 -3.36
N GLY A 798 14.65 -15.04 -3.09
CA GLY A 798 15.88 -14.59 -3.72
C GLY A 798 17.10 -15.43 -3.30
N GLY A 799 18.19 -15.22 -4.02
CA GLY A 799 19.50 -15.84 -3.72
C GLY A 799 20.17 -15.29 -2.45
N GLU A 800 19.56 -14.29 -1.79
CA GLU A 800 20.03 -13.74 -0.52
C GLU A 800 19.72 -14.72 0.63
N SER A 801 20.70 -15.00 1.49
CA SER A 801 20.57 -16.00 2.56
C SER A 801 20.18 -15.39 3.91
N VAL A 802 20.19 -14.06 4.05
CA VAL A 802 20.10 -13.39 5.36
C VAL A 802 18.89 -13.85 6.17
N LEU A 803 17.68 -13.89 5.61
CA LEU A 803 16.48 -14.34 6.33
C LEU A 803 16.35 -15.87 6.44
N LYS A 804 16.98 -16.65 5.55
CA LYS A 804 16.99 -18.13 5.65
C LYS A 804 17.81 -18.60 6.85
N ASP A 805 18.88 -17.86 7.16
CA ASP A 805 19.83 -18.19 8.21
C ASP A 805 19.40 -17.68 9.60
N VAL A 806 18.30 -16.92 9.70
CA VAL A 806 17.78 -16.40 10.99
C VAL A 806 17.26 -17.55 11.85
N ASN A 807 17.78 -17.60 13.09
CA ASN A 807 17.22 -18.43 14.15
C ASN A 807 16.22 -17.61 14.98
N TYR A 808 15.07 -18.22 15.27
CA TYR A 808 13.99 -17.57 16.00
C TYR A 808 14.00 -17.96 17.47
N LEU A 809 13.72 -16.99 18.33
CA LEU A 809 13.42 -17.17 19.75
C LEU A 809 11.92 -17.40 19.94
N HIS A 810 11.62 -18.24 20.93
CA HIS A 810 10.27 -18.65 21.29
C HIS A 810 10.06 -18.47 22.80
N SER A 811 8.81 -18.32 23.22
CA SER A 811 8.47 -18.45 24.63
C SER A 811 8.79 -19.88 25.12
N PRO A 812 9.07 -20.06 26.42
CA PRO A 812 9.42 -21.38 26.96
C PRO A 812 8.32 -22.41 26.67
N GLU A 813 8.72 -23.62 26.28
CA GLU A 813 7.83 -24.77 25.98
C GLU A 813 6.94 -24.65 24.73
N THR A 814 6.95 -23.53 24.00
CA THR A 814 6.08 -23.35 22.82
C THR A 814 6.78 -23.61 21.49
N ILE A 815 8.00 -24.17 21.46
CA ILE A 815 8.83 -24.30 20.25
C ILE A 815 8.15 -25.08 19.11
N ASP A 816 7.36 -26.09 19.44
CA ASP A 816 6.66 -26.94 18.46
C ASP A 816 5.35 -26.33 17.96
N ASP A 817 4.83 -25.30 18.65
CA ASP A 817 3.57 -24.64 18.26
C ASP A 817 3.75 -23.79 17.00
N LEU A 818 2.69 -23.65 16.20
CA LEU A 818 2.65 -22.74 15.06
C LEU A 818 2.57 -21.28 15.54
N LYS A 819 3.47 -20.40 15.06
CA LYS A 819 3.43 -18.96 15.38
C LYS A 819 3.08 -18.14 14.13
N PRO A 820 1.83 -17.67 13.99
CA PRO A 820 1.44 -16.86 12.83
C PRO A 820 2.16 -15.50 12.78
N VAL A 821 2.58 -14.94 13.93
CA VAL A 821 3.25 -13.63 14.01
C VAL A 821 4.76 -13.81 14.16
N THR A 822 5.52 -13.10 13.35
CA THR A 822 6.99 -13.05 13.37
C THR A 822 7.44 -11.59 13.51
N HIS A 823 8.07 -11.29 14.65
CA HIS A 823 8.73 -10.01 14.88
C HIS A 823 10.21 -10.14 14.53
N LEU A 824 10.72 -9.30 13.63
CA LEU A 824 12.14 -9.14 13.34
C LEU A 824 12.61 -7.82 13.95
N LEU A 825 13.50 -7.90 14.94
CA LEU A 825 14.12 -6.72 15.55
C LEU A 825 15.39 -6.36 14.79
N LEU A 826 15.45 -5.13 14.29
CA LEU A 826 16.70 -4.53 13.81
C LEU A 826 17.38 -3.85 15.00
N VAL A 827 18.52 -4.41 15.39
CA VAL A 827 19.25 -3.99 16.60
C VAL A 827 20.63 -3.50 16.19
N ASN A 828 20.84 -2.19 16.33
CA ASN A 828 22.17 -1.62 16.24
C ASN A 828 22.96 -1.95 17.52
N ILE A 829 23.98 -2.79 17.41
CA ILE A 829 24.76 -3.30 18.55
C ILE A 829 25.56 -2.15 19.22
N THR A 830 25.97 -1.15 18.44
CA THR A 830 26.76 -0.01 18.97
C THR A 830 25.89 1.02 19.69
N SER A 831 24.56 0.89 19.61
CA SER A 831 23.60 1.81 20.20
C SER A 831 22.97 1.23 21.47
N LYS A 832 22.95 2.01 22.55
CA LYS A 832 22.18 1.69 23.77
C LYS A 832 20.71 1.37 23.45
N LYS A 833 20.16 2.10 22.47
CA LYS A 833 18.77 1.96 22.01
C LYS A 833 18.50 0.56 21.47
N GLY A 834 19.44 0.01 20.70
CA GLY A 834 19.31 -1.31 20.10
C GLY A 834 19.32 -2.42 21.16
N ILE A 835 20.23 -2.35 22.12
CA ILE A 835 20.30 -3.35 23.21
C ILE A 835 19.07 -3.27 24.13
N LYS A 836 18.58 -2.07 24.43
CA LYS A 836 17.31 -1.89 25.17
C LYS A 836 16.13 -2.50 24.43
N LEU A 837 16.04 -2.30 23.11
CA LEU A 837 15.01 -2.91 22.25
C LEU A 837 15.10 -4.44 22.26
N LEU A 838 16.30 -5.00 22.17
CA LEU A 838 16.53 -6.45 22.26
C LEU A 838 16.06 -7.00 23.61
N ARG A 839 16.40 -6.31 24.70
CA ARG A 839 15.98 -6.69 26.06
C ARG A 839 14.45 -6.68 26.21
N GLU A 840 13.77 -5.65 25.71
CA GLU A 840 12.31 -5.60 25.72
C GLU A 840 11.68 -6.69 24.85
N GLY A 841 12.31 -7.07 23.73
CA GLY A 841 11.92 -8.24 22.94
C GLY A 841 12.05 -9.57 23.69
N ILE A 842 13.11 -9.75 24.47
CA ILE A 842 13.30 -10.95 25.31
C ILE A 842 12.26 -10.96 26.44
N ARG A 843 12.02 -9.83 27.12
CA ARG A 843 10.98 -9.68 28.15
C ARG A 843 9.58 -9.97 27.62
N PHE A 844 9.29 -9.58 26.39
CA PHE A 844 8.05 -9.95 25.72
C PHE A 844 7.87 -11.47 25.61
N LEU A 845 8.92 -12.21 25.22
CA LEU A 845 8.86 -13.68 25.17
C LEU A 845 8.79 -14.33 26.56
N ILE A 846 9.43 -13.75 27.58
CA ILE A 846 9.29 -14.16 28.99
C ILE A 846 7.84 -13.99 29.45
N GLY A 847 7.15 -12.96 28.95
CA GLY A 847 5.71 -12.72 29.16
C GLY A 847 4.78 -13.82 28.63
N GLY A 848 5.30 -14.77 27.84
CA GLY A 848 4.59 -16.00 27.45
C GLY A 848 3.68 -15.88 26.23
N SER A 849 4.13 -15.20 25.17
CA SER A 849 3.40 -15.16 23.89
C SER A 849 3.34 -16.55 23.24
N LYS A 850 2.15 -16.95 22.78
CA LYS A 850 1.92 -18.24 22.10
C LYS A 850 1.86 -18.11 20.59
N SER A 851 1.47 -16.94 20.08
CA SER A 851 1.24 -16.68 18.66
C SER A 851 2.40 -15.96 17.97
N ALA A 852 3.38 -15.46 18.72
CA ALA A 852 4.54 -14.76 18.17
C ALA A 852 5.87 -15.48 18.36
N ARG A 853 6.78 -15.27 17.42
CA ARG A 853 8.21 -15.61 17.52
C ARG A 853 9.07 -14.38 17.20
N LEU A 854 10.29 -14.35 17.74
CA LEU A 854 11.20 -13.21 17.62
C LEU A 854 12.47 -13.60 16.86
N GLY A 855 12.77 -12.92 15.76
CA GLY A 855 14.06 -12.94 15.09
C GLY A 855 14.82 -11.65 15.36
N VAL A 856 16.15 -11.72 15.38
CA VAL A 856 17.01 -10.56 15.61
C VAL A 856 17.99 -10.43 14.46
N LEU A 857 18.05 -9.24 13.87
CA LEU A 857 19.01 -8.86 12.86
C LEU A 857 19.91 -7.78 13.45
N PHE A 858 21.18 -8.11 13.60
CA PHE A 858 22.14 -7.18 14.14
C PHE A 858 22.71 -6.29 13.04
N SER A 859 22.83 -5.00 13.32
CA SER A 859 23.55 -4.03 12.49
C SER A 859 24.64 -3.33 13.29
N GLY A 860 25.65 -2.81 12.58
CA GLY A 860 26.75 -2.05 13.17
C GLY A 860 27.62 -1.42 12.08
N SER A 861 28.37 -0.38 12.45
CA SER A 861 29.32 0.30 11.56
C SER A 861 30.54 -0.58 11.25
N ASN A 862 31.39 -0.18 10.30
CA ASN A 862 32.58 -0.97 9.94
C ASN A 862 33.61 -1.11 11.09
N ASP A 863 33.57 -0.21 12.07
CA ASP A 863 34.47 -0.15 13.23
C ASP A 863 33.86 -0.77 14.50
N VAL A 864 33.19 -1.93 14.36
CA VAL A 864 32.61 -2.64 15.51
C VAL A 864 33.70 -3.31 16.36
N ASP A 865 33.68 -3.02 17.66
CA ASP A 865 34.58 -3.61 18.67
C ASP A 865 34.46 -5.14 18.75
N LEU A 866 35.58 -5.80 19.07
CA LEU A 866 35.64 -7.26 19.23
C LEU A 866 34.64 -7.79 20.27
N SER A 867 34.39 -7.04 21.35
CA SER A 867 33.42 -7.40 22.39
C SER A 867 31.98 -7.45 21.88
N SER A 868 31.63 -6.53 20.97
CA SER A 868 30.32 -6.48 20.30
C SER A 868 30.15 -7.66 19.35
N LEU A 869 31.20 -8.03 18.62
CA LEU A 869 31.20 -9.23 17.78
C LEU A 869 31.06 -10.52 18.62
N LEU A 870 31.72 -10.58 19.77
CA LEU A 870 31.59 -11.70 20.71
C LEU A 870 30.19 -11.79 21.31
N PHE A 871 29.54 -10.66 21.60
CA PHE A 871 28.15 -10.61 22.05
C PHE A 871 27.21 -11.22 21.00
N VAL A 872 27.32 -10.80 19.74
CA VAL A 872 26.53 -11.35 18.62
C VAL A 872 26.77 -12.86 18.48
N LYS A 873 28.04 -13.29 18.53
CA LYS A 873 28.37 -14.72 18.41
C LYS A 873 27.81 -15.54 19.57
N ALA A 874 27.91 -15.03 20.80
CA ALA A 874 27.34 -15.67 21.97
C ALA A 874 25.82 -15.78 21.85
N PHE A 875 25.16 -14.73 21.34
CA PHE A 875 23.73 -14.75 21.05
C PHE A 875 23.38 -15.81 20.01
N GLU A 876 24.03 -15.83 18.84
CA GLU A 876 23.81 -16.82 17.76
C GLU A 876 23.96 -18.27 18.25
N ILE A 877 25.02 -18.57 19.00
CA ILE A 877 25.26 -19.91 19.58
C ILE A 877 24.12 -20.28 20.52
N THR A 878 23.66 -19.32 21.33
CA THR A 878 22.60 -19.56 22.30
C THR A 878 21.28 -19.88 21.63
N VAL A 879 20.88 -19.10 20.62
CA VAL A 879 19.62 -19.31 19.91
C VAL A 879 19.66 -20.61 19.09
N SER A 880 20.76 -20.89 18.41
CA SER A 880 20.88 -22.10 17.57
C SER A 880 20.94 -23.40 18.37
N THR A 881 21.67 -23.43 19.49
CA THR A 881 21.97 -24.67 20.22
C THR A 881 21.03 -24.90 21.40
N TYR A 882 20.59 -23.83 22.06
CA TYR A 882 19.92 -23.94 23.36
C TYR A 882 18.46 -23.45 23.37
N SER A 883 17.89 -22.98 22.26
CA SER A 883 16.51 -22.44 22.20
C SER A 883 15.42 -23.30 22.86
N HIS A 884 15.58 -24.62 22.88
CA HIS A 884 14.66 -25.57 23.54
C HIS A 884 14.72 -25.56 25.08
N LYS A 885 15.75 -24.94 25.69
CA LYS A 885 15.94 -24.93 27.15
C LYS A 885 15.18 -23.77 27.81
N LYS A 886 14.49 -24.07 28.93
CA LYS A 886 13.59 -23.13 29.63
C LYS A 886 14.24 -21.81 30.09
N LYS A 887 15.48 -21.85 30.58
CA LYS A 887 16.17 -20.68 31.18
C LYS A 887 17.03 -19.86 30.20
N VAL A 888 16.84 -20.06 28.89
CA VAL A 888 17.65 -19.34 27.89
C VAL A 888 17.30 -17.87 27.82
N LEU A 889 16.01 -17.52 27.94
CA LEU A 889 15.60 -16.11 27.92
C LEU A 889 16.15 -15.35 29.14
N ASP A 890 16.17 -15.97 30.33
CA ASP A 890 16.76 -15.41 31.55
C ASP A 890 18.27 -15.17 31.38
N PHE A 891 18.98 -16.12 30.75
CA PHE A 891 20.40 -15.96 30.40
C PHE A 891 20.62 -14.80 29.43
N LEU A 892 19.80 -14.66 28.39
CA LEU A 892 19.92 -13.58 27.41
C LEU A 892 19.61 -12.20 28.01
N ASP A 893 18.64 -12.09 28.93
CA ASP A 893 18.36 -10.83 29.65
C ASP A 893 19.54 -10.43 30.56
N GLN A 894 20.15 -11.39 31.27
CA GLN A 894 21.36 -11.16 32.07
C GLN A 894 22.55 -10.73 31.19
N LEU A 895 22.72 -11.38 30.03
CA LEU A 895 23.77 -11.05 29.06
C LEU A 895 23.60 -9.62 28.50
N CYS A 896 22.37 -9.24 28.13
CA CYS A 896 22.07 -7.88 27.65
C CYS A 896 22.35 -6.84 28.74
N THR A 897 21.90 -7.10 29.97
CA THR A 897 22.13 -6.22 31.13
C THR A 897 23.63 -6.04 31.41
N PHE A 898 24.39 -7.14 31.37
CA PHE A 898 25.84 -7.09 31.56
C PHE A 898 26.54 -6.31 30.45
N TYR A 899 26.15 -6.52 29.19
CA TYR A 899 26.71 -5.79 28.05
C TYR A 899 26.40 -4.29 28.12
N GLU A 900 25.17 -3.91 28.50
CA GLU A 900 24.78 -2.52 28.69
C GLU A 900 25.62 -1.82 29.78
N HIS A 901 25.86 -2.49 30.91
CA HIS A 901 26.71 -1.95 31.99
C HIS A 901 28.19 -1.85 31.59
N MET A 902 28.71 -2.85 30.87
CA MET A 902 30.11 -2.90 30.43
C MET A 902 30.44 -1.83 29.38
N PHE A 903 29.52 -1.54 28.45
CA PHE A 903 29.76 -0.59 27.35
C PHE A 903 29.85 0.87 27.82
N PHE A 904 29.26 1.23 28.97
CA PHE A 904 29.16 2.63 29.43
C PHE A 904 30.00 3.01 30.66
N LEU A 905 30.43 2.06 31.51
CA LEU A 905 31.24 2.38 32.71
C LEU A 905 32.75 2.40 32.45
N ALA A 906 33.16 2.14 31.21
CA ALA A 906 34.51 1.76 30.85
C ALA A 906 35.05 2.63 29.71
N SER A 907 36.21 3.28 29.92
CA SER A 907 36.99 3.94 28.86
C SER A 907 37.32 2.96 27.72
N PRO A 908 37.61 3.42 26.48
CA PRO A 908 37.91 2.54 25.34
C PRO A 908 38.97 1.51 25.74
N PHE A 909 38.56 0.25 25.79
CA PHE A 909 39.28 -0.80 26.51
C PHE A 909 40.44 -1.36 25.69
N THR A 910 41.53 -1.64 26.38
CA THR A 910 42.69 -2.38 25.91
C THR A 910 42.36 -3.87 25.70
N SER A 911 43.19 -4.55 24.89
CA SER A 911 43.12 -5.97 24.53
C SER A 911 43.14 -6.99 25.69
N GLU A 912 43.20 -6.53 26.95
CA GLU A 912 43.21 -7.38 28.16
C GLU A 912 41.80 -7.73 28.69
N SER A 913 40.72 -7.16 28.15
CA SER A 913 39.34 -7.32 28.66
C SER A 913 38.52 -8.47 28.04
N THR A 914 38.94 -8.99 26.89
CA THR A 914 38.23 -10.05 26.15
C THR A 914 38.10 -11.37 26.92
N PRO A 915 39.13 -11.86 27.64
CA PRO A 915 39.01 -13.10 28.43
C PRO A 915 38.03 -12.96 29.60
N ALA A 916 37.95 -11.79 30.23
CA ALA A 916 37.03 -11.51 31.33
C ALA A 916 35.56 -11.49 30.88
N PHE A 917 35.30 -11.02 29.65
CA PHE A 917 33.98 -11.08 29.04
C PHE A 917 33.54 -12.53 28.80
N ILE A 918 34.41 -13.35 28.23
CA ILE A 918 34.15 -14.78 27.98
C ILE A 918 33.91 -15.53 29.29
N ASP A 919 34.68 -15.26 30.34
CA ASP A 919 34.49 -15.91 31.65
C ASP A 919 33.15 -15.53 32.28
N SER A 920 32.73 -14.26 32.13
CA SER A 920 31.42 -13.80 32.59
C SER A 920 30.27 -14.50 31.86
N ILE A 921 30.37 -14.67 30.53
CA ILE A 921 29.39 -15.44 29.73
C ILE A 921 29.30 -16.88 30.24
N CYS A 922 30.45 -17.52 30.49
CA CYS A 922 30.49 -18.90 31.00
C CYS A 922 29.81 -19.02 32.36
N ARG A 923 30.06 -18.06 33.26
CA ARG A 923 29.42 -18.01 34.59
C ARG A 923 27.90 -17.87 34.49
N PHE A 924 27.40 -16.98 33.62
CA PHE A 924 25.96 -16.84 33.39
C PHE A 924 25.35 -18.09 32.72
N ALA A 925 26.09 -18.74 31.82
CA ALA A 925 25.68 -19.97 31.17
C ALA A 925 25.49 -21.09 32.21
N GLU A 926 26.46 -21.29 33.11
CA GLU A 926 26.39 -22.28 34.19
C GLU A 926 25.23 -22.02 35.15
N ALA A 927 25.00 -20.76 35.54
CA ALA A 927 23.90 -20.37 36.42
C ALA A 927 22.52 -20.72 35.84
N ASN A 928 22.41 -20.77 34.51
CA ASN A 928 21.18 -21.07 33.78
C ASN A 928 21.13 -22.51 33.21
N GLY A 929 22.10 -23.38 33.52
CA GLY A 929 22.13 -24.77 33.08
C GLY A 929 22.54 -24.98 31.61
N LEU A 930 23.33 -24.06 31.06
CA LEU A 930 23.93 -24.12 29.73
C LEU A 930 25.38 -24.63 29.84
N SER A 931 25.91 -25.25 28.77
CA SER A 931 27.29 -25.76 28.79
C SER A 931 28.30 -24.62 28.58
N SER A 932 29.14 -24.36 29.58
CA SER A 932 30.24 -23.39 29.47
C SER A 932 31.33 -23.83 28.50
N GLU A 933 31.53 -25.15 28.32
CA GLU A 933 32.53 -25.70 27.39
C GLU A 933 32.24 -25.31 25.94
N ALA A 934 30.96 -25.29 25.53
CA ALA A 934 30.56 -24.92 24.18
C ALA A 934 30.89 -23.46 23.83
N TYR A 935 30.71 -22.53 24.79
CA TYR A 935 31.06 -21.13 24.60
C TYR A 935 32.57 -20.93 24.58
N ARG A 936 33.32 -21.61 25.46
CA ARG A 936 34.79 -21.52 25.51
C ARG A 936 35.46 -22.06 24.25
N SER A 937 34.90 -23.05 23.57
CA SER A 937 35.46 -23.58 22.32
C SER A 937 35.14 -22.71 21.09
N SER A 938 33.99 -22.02 21.08
CA SER A 938 33.47 -21.36 19.87
C SER A 938 33.70 -19.85 19.80
N LEU A 939 33.97 -19.19 20.93
CA LEU A 939 34.20 -17.73 21.01
C LEU A 939 35.64 -17.24 20.71
N PRO A 940 36.74 -17.98 20.94
CA PRO A 940 38.10 -17.40 20.86
C PRO A 940 38.71 -17.19 19.45
N HIS A 941 38.05 -17.55 18.36
CA HIS A 941 38.69 -17.57 17.04
C HIS A 941 38.55 -16.23 16.29
N GLU A 942 39.67 -15.58 15.93
CA GLU A 942 39.67 -14.39 15.04
C GLU A 942 38.94 -14.65 13.71
N TYR A 943 38.96 -15.90 13.24
CA TYR A 943 38.23 -16.35 12.06
C TYR A 943 36.70 -16.14 12.18
N SER A 944 36.11 -16.39 13.35
CA SER A 944 34.66 -16.18 13.56
C SER A 944 34.30 -14.69 13.62
N ALA A 945 35.23 -13.82 14.02
CA ALA A 945 34.99 -12.37 13.98
C ALA A 945 34.88 -11.84 12.53
N GLY A 946 35.66 -12.41 11.60
CA GLY A 946 35.56 -12.13 10.18
C GLY A 946 34.23 -12.58 9.56
N GLU A 947 33.74 -13.76 9.95
CA GLU A 947 32.43 -14.29 9.53
C GLU A 947 31.27 -13.42 10.02
N VAL A 948 31.27 -13.04 11.30
CA VAL A 948 30.24 -12.16 11.87
C VAL A 948 30.26 -10.79 11.19
N ARG A 949 31.44 -10.20 10.93
CA ARG A 949 31.54 -8.92 10.20
C ARG A 949 30.99 -9.04 8.78
N LYS A 950 31.26 -10.15 8.09
CA LYS A 950 30.68 -10.42 6.77
C LYS A 950 29.15 -10.49 6.85
N HIS A 951 28.62 -11.20 7.84
CA HIS A 951 27.17 -11.30 8.06
C HIS A 951 26.53 -9.93 8.37
N LEU A 952 27.15 -9.10 9.23
CA LEU A 952 26.68 -7.75 9.52
C LEU A 952 26.64 -6.87 8.26
N ASN A 953 27.64 -6.99 7.39
CA ASN A 953 27.67 -6.27 6.11
C ASN A 953 26.57 -6.77 5.15
N GLU A 954 26.32 -8.08 5.09
CA GLU A 954 25.22 -8.67 4.32
C GLU A 954 23.86 -8.17 4.83
N VAL A 955 23.67 -8.08 6.15
CA VAL A 955 22.47 -7.50 6.78
C VAL A 955 22.35 -6.02 6.45
N ALA A 956 23.42 -5.22 6.57
CA ALA A 956 23.38 -3.80 6.24
C ALA A 956 22.99 -3.54 4.77
N GLN A 957 23.54 -4.33 3.84
CA GLN A 957 23.15 -4.29 2.43
C GLN A 957 21.68 -4.65 2.25
N PHE A 958 21.21 -5.70 2.93
CA PHE A 958 19.81 -6.13 2.90
C PHE A 958 18.86 -5.01 3.38
N LEU A 959 19.16 -4.38 4.51
CA LEU A 959 18.35 -3.29 5.07
C LEU A 959 18.29 -2.08 4.14
N TYR A 960 19.42 -1.72 3.53
CA TYR A 960 19.43 -0.64 2.55
C TYR A 960 18.60 -0.96 1.31
N ARG A 961 18.71 -2.19 0.77
CA ARG A 961 17.95 -2.62 -0.41
C ARG A 961 16.44 -2.58 -0.20
N GLN A 962 15.95 -3.11 0.94
CA GLN A 962 14.52 -3.26 1.18
C GLN A 962 13.88 -2.05 1.86
N LEU A 963 14.60 -1.35 2.74
CA LEU A 963 14.06 -0.28 3.57
C LEU A 963 14.57 1.12 3.19
N GLY A 964 15.62 1.22 2.37
CA GLY A 964 16.31 2.49 2.10
C GLY A 964 16.90 3.10 3.37
N MET A 965 17.11 2.29 4.41
CA MET A 965 17.60 2.74 5.72
C MET A 965 19.12 2.63 5.79
N GLU A 966 19.72 3.58 6.50
CA GLU A 966 21.13 3.52 6.90
C GLU A 966 21.35 2.42 7.95
N SER A 967 22.58 1.89 8.03
CA SER A 967 22.95 0.76 8.90
C SER A 967 22.76 1.02 10.40
N ASP A 968 22.61 2.28 10.79
CA ASP A 968 22.68 2.69 12.20
C ASP A 968 21.29 2.80 12.88
N VAL A 969 20.26 2.33 12.19
CA VAL A 969 18.85 2.47 12.56
C VAL A 969 18.33 1.26 13.34
N ASN A 970 17.55 1.51 14.41
CA ASN A 970 16.75 0.50 15.10
C ASN A 970 15.29 0.54 14.60
N ALA A 971 14.73 -0.63 14.27
CA ALA A 971 13.35 -0.76 13.82
C ALA A 971 12.76 -2.11 14.22
N VAL A 972 11.43 -2.20 14.26
CA VAL A 972 10.69 -3.46 14.43
C VAL A 972 9.94 -3.75 13.15
N ILE A 973 10.13 -4.95 12.60
CA ILE A 973 9.42 -5.44 11.43
C ILE A 973 8.52 -6.60 11.83
N THR A 974 7.20 -6.47 11.69
CA THR A 974 6.23 -7.53 12.04
C THR A 974 5.48 -7.99 10.80
N ASN A 975 5.76 -9.21 10.34
CA ASN A 975 5.17 -9.75 9.10
C ASN A 975 5.18 -8.72 7.94
N GLY A 976 6.29 -8.03 7.76
CA GLY A 976 6.48 -6.98 6.75
C GLY A 976 6.08 -5.57 7.15
N ARG A 977 5.35 -5.33 8.24
CA ARG A 977 5.05 -3.97 8.72
C ARG A 977 6.26 -3.37 9.43
N VAL A 978 6.69 -2.19 9.02
CA VAL A 978 7.88 -1.52 9.56
C VAL A 978 7.49 -0.41 10.51
N ILE A 979 8.03 -0.43 11.73
CA ILE A 979 7.89 0.64 12.72
C ILE A 979 9.25 1.32 12.89
N PHE A 980 9.32 2.58 12.46
CA PHE A 980 10.50 3.44 12.53
C PHE A 980 10.08 4.91 12.43
N PRO A 981 10.73 5.87 13.13
CA PRO A 981 11.80 5.70 14.12
C PRO A 981 11.31 5.19 15.48
N ILE A 982 12.17 4.42 16.16
CA ILE A 982 11.93 4.00 17.55
C ILE A 982 12.61 5.01 18.47
N ASP A 983 11.81 5.80 19.18
CA ASP A 983 12.30 6.78 20.15
C ASP A 983 12.87 6.11 21.41
N GLU A 984 13.94 6.70 21.95
CA GLU A 984 14.91 6.16 22.94
C GLU A 984 14.31 5.46 24.17
N ASN A 985 13.11 5.84 24.60
CA ASN A 985 12.53 5.39 25.86
C ASN A 985 11.12 4.78 25.77
N THR A 986 10.55 4.64 24.58
CA THR A 986 9.09 4.55 24.48
C THR A 986 8.52 3.24 23.95
N PHE A 987 9.35 2.37 23.37
CA PHE A 987 8.91 1.08 22.84
C PHE A 987 9.23 -0.04 23.83
N LEU A 988 8.18 -0.62 24.43
CA LEU A 988 8.28 -1.62 25.49
C LEU A 988 7.83 -3.00 25.01
N SER A 989 8.09 -4.02 25.82
CA SER A 989 7.54 -5.38 25.67
C SER A 989 6.01 -5.42 25.49
N HIS A 990 5.30 -4.47 26.09
CA HIS A 990 3.85 -4.35 25.98
C HIS A 990 3.43 -3.81 24.60
N ASP A 991 4.26 -3.01 23.93
CA ASP A 991 4.03 -2.53 22.57
C ASP A 991 4.17 -3.67 21.55
N LEU A 992 5.08 -4.62 21.77
CA LEU A 992 5.16 -5.84 20.97
C LEU A 992 3.91 -6.69 21.08
N ASN A 993 3.34 -6.82 22.28
CA ASN A 993 2.08 -7.55 22.49
C ASN A 993 0.88 -6.85 21.84
N LEU A 994 0.83 -5.51 21.90
CA LEU A 994 -0.14 -4.72 21.13
C LEU A 994 -0.01 -5.00 19.64
N LEU A 995 1.21 -4.94 19.11
CA LEU A 995 1.50 -5.18 17.70
C LEU A 995 1.12 -6.61 17.27
N GLU A 996 1.43 -7.61 18.09
CA GLU A 996 0.99 -9.00 17.90
C GLU A 996 -0.53 -9.09 17.78
N SER A 997 -1.25 -8.53 18.76
CA SER A 997 -2.72 -8.61 18.83
C SER A 997 -3.39 -7.90 17.64
N VAL A 998 -2.89 -6.71 17.29
CA VAL A 998 -3.43 -5.92 16.18
C VAL A 998 -3.17 -6.59 14.84
N GLU A 999 -1.94 -7.05 14.58
CA GLU A 999 -1.61 -7.70 13.30
C GLU A 999 -2.31 -9.04 13.14
N LEU A 1000 -2.42 -9.82 14.23
CA LEU A 1000 -3.13 -11.09 14.21
C LEU A 1000 -4.62 -10.88 13.92
N LYS A 1001 -5.30 -9.99 14.65
CA LYS A 1001 -6.74 -9.78 14.53
C LYS A 1001 -7.16 -9.22 13.18
N HIS A 1002 -6.40 -8.26 12.63
CA HIS A 1002 -6.81 -7.55 11.42
C HIS A 1002 -6.36 -8.24 10.13
N ARG A 1003 -5.14 -8.78 10.07
CA ARG A 1003 -4.52 -9.21 8.81
C ARG A 1003 -4.21 -10.70 8.79
N ILE A 1004 -3.53 -11.19 9.82
CA ILE A 1004 -2.89 -12.51 9.74
C ILE A 1004 -3.89 -13.64 10.00
N LYS A 1005 -4.91 -13.43 10.83
CA LYS A 1005 -5.88 -14.48 11.20
C LYS A 1005 -6.52 -15.16 9.97
N HIS A 1006 -7.02 -14.38 9.02
CA HIS A 1006 -7.65 -14.95 7.82
C HIS A 1006 -6.66 -15.71 6.93
N ILE A 1007 -5.42 -15.22 6.82
CA ILE A 1007 -4.37 -15.88 6.04
C ILE A 1007 -3.96 -17.19 6.70
N TRP A 1008 -3.82 -17.18 8.03
CA TRP A 1008 -3.51 -18.35 8.83
C TRP A 1008 -4.61 -19.43 8.69
N GLU A 1009 -5.89 -19.06 8.84
CA GLU A 1009 -7.03 -19.95 8.66
C GLU A 1009 -7.01 -20.62 7.27
N ILE A 1010 -6.71 -19.88 6.20
CA ILE A 1010 -6.62 -20.42 4.84
C ILE A 1010 -5.47 -21.41 4.68
N ILE A 1011 -4.30 -21.13 5.28
CA ILE A 1011 -3.11 -21.99 5.16
C ILE A 1011 -3.27 -23.28 5.98
N GLU A 1012 -3.95 -23.21 7.12
CA GLU A 1012 -4.22 -24.36 7.98
C GLU A 1012 -5.22 -25.34 7.36
N GLU A 1013 -6.20 -24.85 6.59
CA GLU A 1013 -7.15 -25.69 5.84
C GLU A 1013 -6.51 -26.54 4.73
N VAL A 1014 -5.24 -26.30 4.37
CA VAL A 1014 -4.57 -26.99 3.27
C VAL A 1014 -4.01 -28.34 3.73
N ASN A 1015 -4.38 -29.41 3.02
CA ASN A 1015 -3.77 -30.72 3.22
C ASN A 1015 -2.41 -30.82 2.52
N TRP A 1016 -1.35 -30.28 3.14
CA TRP A 1016 0.02 -30.30 2.61
C TRP A 1016 0.56 -31.71 2.32
N GLN A 1017 0.04 -32.71 3.04
CA GLN A 1017 0.49 -34.10 2.98
C GLN A 1017 0.04 -34.83 1.70
N ASP A 1018 -1.12 -34.46 1.13
CA ASP A 1018 -1.63 -35.02 -0.13
C ASP A 1018 -0.88 -34.46 -1.36
N ILE A 1019 -0.26 -33.30 -1.20
CA ILE A 1019 0.35 -32.50 -2.28
C ILE A 1019 1.85 -32.81 -2.40
N TYR A 1020 2.47 -33.21 -1.31
CA TYR A 1020 3.89 -33.56 -1.24
C TYR A 1020 4.13 -34.98 -0.70
N PRO A 1021 3.79 -36.03 -1.46
CA PRO A 1021 4.06 -37.41 -1.04
C PRO A 1021 5.55 -37.73 -0.90
N ASP A 1022 6.42 -36.94 -1.55
CA ASP A 1022 7.89 -37.11 -1.55
C ASP A 1022 8.62 -36.18 -0.55
N VAL A 1023 7.91 -35.31 0.17
CA VAL A 1023 8.52 -34.44 1.18
C VAL A 1023 8.46 -35.13 2.52
N ASP A 1024 9.64 -35.31 3.12
CA ASP A 1024 9.82 -35.88 4.46
C ASP A 1024 8.89 -35.15 5.46
N PRO A 1025 8.03 -35.85 6.23
CA PRO A 1025 7.16 -35.23 7.23
C PRO A 1025 7.93 -34.33 8.20
N ASP A 1026 9.20 -34.64 8.46
CA ASP A 1026 10.11 -33.88 9.32
C ASP A 1026 10.44 -32.47 8.74
N ARG A 1027 10.16 -32.20 7.46
CA ARG A 1027 10.32 -30.87 6.85
C ARG A 1027 9.11 -29.95 7.04
N LEU A 1028 7.92 -30.50 7.33
CA LEU A 1028 6.69 -29.74 7.60
C LEU A 1028 6.65 -29.29 9.06
N THR A 1029 7.67 -28.54 9.48
CA THR A 1029 7.80 -28.03 10.85
C THR A 1029 6.94 -26.79 11.08
N SER A 1030 6.67 -26.47 12.34
CA SER A 1030 6.05 -25.19 12.73
C SER A 1030 6.80 -23.97 12.17
N LYS A 1031 8.13 -24.07 12.01
CA LYS A 1031 8.98 -23.07 11.36
C LYS A 1031 8.58 -22.84 9.90
N PHE A 1032 8.40 -23.91 9.12
CA PHE A 1032 8.01 -23.82 7.70
C PHE A 1032 6.67 -23.10 7.53
N PHE A 1033 5.64 -23.48 8.28
CA PHE A 1033 4.33 -22.83 8.20
C PHE A 1033 4.37 -21.37 8.66
N SER A 1034 5.09 -21.07 9.73
CA SER A 1034 5.28 -19.70 10.22
C SER A 1034 6.03 -18.83 9.19
N ASP A 1035 7.02 -19.39 8.48
CA ASP A 1035 7.75 -18.71 7.40
C ASP A 1035 6.82 -18.41 6.21
N ILE A 1036 5.96 -19.37 5.81
CA ILE A 1036 4.96 -19.15 4.76
C ILE A 1036 3.97 -18.05 5.17
N ILE A 1037 3.41 -18.11 6.38
CA ILE A 1037 2.46 -17.10 6.88
C ILE A 1037 3.12 -15.72 6.88
N MET A 1038 4.37 -15.61 7.34
CA MET A 1038 5.13 -14.36 7.33
C MET A 1038 5.30 -13.81 5.91
N VAL A 1039 5.71 -14.65 4.95
CA VAL A 1039 5.91 -14.22 3.57
C VAL A 1039 4.59 -13.80 2.92
N VAL A 1040 3.56 -14.66 2.99
CA VAL A 1040 2.24 -14.39 2.39
C VAL A 1040 1.63 -13.12 2.97
N SER A 1041 1.61 -12.98 4.30
CA SER A 1041 1.06 -11.78 4.94
C SER A 1041 1.84 -10.50 4.62
N SER A 1042 3.16 -10.57 4.52
CA SER A 1042 4.00 -9.43 4.13
C SER A 1042 3.73 -8.97 2.68
N SER A 1043 3.67 -9.92 1.74
CA SER A 1043 3.39 -9.62 0.33
C SER A 1043 1.95 -9.14 0.12
N MET A 1044 0.97 -9.71 0.83
CA MET A 1044 -0.43 -9.26 0.75
C MET A 1044 -0.63 -7.83 1.29
N ALA A 1045 0.19 -7.36 2.21
CA ALA A 1045 0.09 -5.99 2.73
C ALA A 1045 0.70 -4.92 1.82
N MET A 1046 1.55 -5.31 0.86
CA MET A 1046 2.05 -4.39 -0.17
C MET A 1046 1.03 -4.14 -1.29
N ARG A 1047 -0.05 -4.93 -1.31
CA ARG A 1047 -1.10 -4.85 -2.31
C ARG A 1047 -1.97 -3.63 -2.03
N ASP A 1048 -1.99 -2.67 -2.96
CA ASP A 1048 -2.89 -1.52 -2.89
C ASP A 1048 -4.25 -1.90 -3.48
N ARG A 1049 -5.29 -1.96 -2.64
CA ARG A 1049 -6.60 -2.48 -3.04
C ARG A 1049 -7.72 -1.91 -2.19
N ASN A 1050 -8.84 -1.62 -2.83
CA ASN A 1050 -10.05 -1.20 -2.13
C ASN A 1050 -10.58 -2.33 -1.22
N SER A 1051 -11.06 -1.95 -0.04
CA SER A 1051 -11.73 -2.85 0.93
C SER A 1051 -13.17 -3.20 0.51
N GLU A 1052 -13.70 -2.53 -0.52
CA GLU A 1052 -15.01 -2.82 -1.08
C GLU A 1052 -15.00 -4.14 -1.86
N SER A 1053 -15.91 -5.04 -1.50
CA SER A 1053 -16.09 -6.33 -2.16
C SER A 1053 -17.55 -6.57 -2.49
N ALA A 1054 -17.80 -7.38 -3.50
CA ALA A 1054 -19.13 -7.83 -3.87
C ALA A 1054 -19.16 -9.35 -3.98
N ARG A 1055 -20.22 -9.96 -3.44
CA ARG A 1055 -20.48 -11.40 -3.51
C ARG A 1055 -21.30 -11.71 -4.75
N PHE A 1056 -20.62 -11.88 -5.88
CA PHE A 1056 -21.27 -12.17 -7.16
C PHE A 1056 -21.88 -13.59 -7.21
N GLU A 1057 -21.54 -14.48 -6.28
CA GLU A 1057 -22.11 -15.84 -6.15
C GLU A 1057 -23.61 -15.86 -5.88
N ILE A 1058 -24.17 -14.74 -5.41
CA ILE A 1058 -25.61 -14.62 -5.12
C ILE A 1058 -26.42 -14.51 -6.41
N LEU A 1059 -25.82 -14.06 -7.52
CA LEU A 1059 -26.49 -13.88 -8.80
C LEU A 1059 -26.66 -15.21 -9.53
N SER A 1060 -27.83 -15.43 -10.13
CA SER A 1060 -28.04 -16.56 -11.03
C SER A 1060 -27.24 -16.35 -12.33
N ALA A 1061 -26.64 -17.42 -12.82
CA ALA A 1061 -25.71 -17.41 -13.94
C ALA A 1061 -25.96 -18.55 -14.95
N GLU A 1062 -27.17 -19.09 -15.01
CA GLU A 1062 -27.49 -20.28 -15.82
C GLU A 1062 -27.71 -19.94 -17.30
N TYR A 1063 -28.47 -18.88 -17.57
CA TYR A 1063 -28.85 -18.46 -18.91
C TYR A 1063 -28.47 -17.00 -19.23
N SER A 1064 -28.18 -16.19 -18.21
CA SER A 1064 -27.85 -14.75 -18.37
C SER A 1064 -26.36 -14.40 -18.29
N ALA A 1065 -25.49 -15.39 -18.07
CA ALA A 1065 -24.07 -15.18 -17.84
C ALA A 1065 -23.15 -15.88 -18.87
N VAL A 1066 -22.00 -15.27 -19.11
CA VAL A 1066 -20.87 -15.84 -19.85
C VAL A 1066 -19.84 -16.35 -18.85
N ILE A 1067 -19.62 -17.66 -18.83
CA ILE A 1067 -18.68 -18.31 -17.91
C ILE A 1067 -17.50 -18.87 -18.70
N LEU A 1068 -16.30 -18.38 -18.38
CA LEU A 1068 -15.03 -18.88 -18.88
C LEU A 1068 -14.28 -19.51 -17.70
N ASN A 1069 -14.37 -20.84 -17.61
CA ASN A 1069 -13.69 -21.60 -16.56
C ASN A 1069 -12.29 -22.00 -17.02
N ASN A 1070 -11.28 -21.52 -16.29
CA ASN A 1070 -9.91 -21.97 -16.39
C ASN A 1070 -9.45 -22.40 -14.99
N GLU A 1071 -9.30 -23.70 -14.76
CA GLU A 1071 -8.94 -24.25 -13.44
C GLU A 1071 -7.52 -23.87 -13.02
N ASN A 1072 -6.64 -23.62 -13.99
CA ASN A 1072 -5.25 -23.21 -13.75
C ASN A 1072 -5.09 -21.68 -13.64
N ALA A 1073 -6.17 -20.91 -13.75
CA ALA A 1073 -6.11 -19.45 -13.66
C ALA A 1073 -5.97 -18.98 -12.20
N THR A 1074 -4.94 -18.18 -11.95
CA THR A 1074 -4.71 -17.48 -10.68
C THR A 1074 -5.59 -16.23 -10.55
N ILE A 1075 -5.95 -15.63 -11.68
CA ILE A 1075 -6.84 -14.47 -11.76
C ILE A 1075 -8.27 -14.90 -12.04
N HIS A 1076 -9.19 -14.36 -11.25
CA HIS A 1076 -10.63 -14.43 -11.44
C HIS A 1076 -11.21 -13.04 -11.66
N ILE A 1077 -12.06 -12.89 -12.68
CA ILE A 1077 -12.78 -11.65 -12.97
C ILE A 1077 -14.27 -11.93 -12.87
N ASP A 1078 -14.94 -11.23 -11.97
CA ASP A 1078 -16.39 -11.16 -11.90
C ASP A 1078 -16.85 -9.83 -12.46
N ALA A 1079 -17.80 -9.84 -13.38
CA ALA A 1079 -18.34 -8.59 -13.91
C ALA A 1079 -19.85 -8.69 -14.10
N VAL A 1080 -20.53 -7.59 -13.83
CA VAL A 1080 -21.91 -7.34 -14.21
C VAL A 1080 -21.85 -6.22 -15.24
N ILE A 1081 -22.29 -6.49 -16.46
CA ILE A 1081 -22.11 -5.56 -17.58
C ILE A 1081 -23.44 -5.38 -18.30
N ASP A 1082 -23.80 -4.13 -18.55
CA ASP A 1082 -24.77 -3.83 -19.59
C ASP A 1082 -24.02 -3.64 -20.92
N PRO A 1083 -24.21 -4.55 -21.91
CA PRO A 1083 -23.52 -4.46 -23.19
C PRO A 1083 -23.79 -3.14 -23.92
N LEU A 1084 -24.97 -2.54 -23.75
CA LEU A 1084 -25.38 -1.35 -24.51
C LEU A 1084 -24.94 -0.02 -23.89
N THR A 1085 -24.26 -0.06 -22.73
CA THR A 1085 -23.76 1.15 -22.08
C THR A 1085 -22.37 1.56 -22.56
N PRO A 1086 -21.96 2.83 -22.40
CA PRO A 1086 -20.59 3.27 -22.65
C PRO A 1086 -19.56 2.43 -21.86
N SER A 1087 -19.90 2.03 -20.62
CA SER A 1087 -19.08 1.15 -19.80
C SER A 1087 -18.89 -0.23 -20.44
N GLY A 1088 -19.95 -0.82 -21.01
CA GLY A 1088 -19.87 -2.06 -21.79
C GLY A 1088 -19.00 -1.93 -23.05
N GLN A 1089 -19.09 -0.79 -23.74
CA GLN A 1089 -18.24 -0.49 -24.92
C GLN A 1089 -16.75 -0.41 -24.53
N LYS A 1090 -16.43 0.22 -23.39
CA LYS A 1090 -15.07 0.31 -22.85
C LYS A 1090 -14.55 -1.05 -22.38
N LEU A 1091 -15.35 -1.82 -21.64
CA LEU A 1091 -14.92 -3.08 -21.02
C LEU A 1091 -14.75 -4.23 -22.01
N SER A 1092 -15.59 -4.33 -23.04
CA SER A 1092 -15.55 -5.44 -23.99
C SER A 1092 -14.17 -5.67 -24.66
N PRO A 1093 -13.48 -4.66 -25.25
CA PRO A 1093 -12.14 -4.86 -25.79
C PRO A 1093 -11.09 -5.12 -24.70
N LEU A 1094 -11.23 -4.54 -23.50
CA LEU A 1094 -10.31 -4.76 -22.38
C LEU A 1094 -10.36 -6.22 -21.93
N LEU A 1095 -11.54 -6.77 -21.68
CA LEU A 1095 -11.73 -8.17 -21.30
C LEU A 1095 -11.15 -9.13 -22.36
N ARG A 1096 -11.31 -8.81 -23.65
CA ARG A 1096 -10.70 -9.61 -24.72
C ARG A 1096 -9.17 -9.60 -24.69
N VAL A 1097 -8.56 -8.45 -24.42
CA VAL A 1097 -7.11 -8.34 -24.23
C VAL A 1097 -6.68 -9.20 -23.04
N LEU A 1098 -7.39 -9.15 -21.92
CA LEU A 1098 -7.08 -9.97 -20.75
C LEU A 1098 -7.24 -11.46 -21.02
N GLN A 1099 -8.29 -11.87 -21.73
CA GLN A 1099 -8.49 -13.26 -22.15
C GLN A 1099 -7.29 -13.77 -22.97
N LYS A 1100 -6.71 -12.93 -23.83
CA LYS A 1100 -5.59 -13.31 -24.69
C LYS A 1100 -4.25 -13.40 -23.96
N TYR A 1101 -3.95 -12.46 -23.05
CA TYR A 1101 -2.62 -12.35 -22.45
C TYR A 1101 -2.52 -12.85 -21.00
N ALA A 1102 -3.61 -12.78 -20.22
CA ALA A 1102 -3.63 -13.23 -18.83
C ALA A 1102 -4.41 -14.54 -18.61
N GLN A 1103 -5.23 -14.95 -19.60
CA GLN A 1103 -6.07 -16.16 -19.55
C GLN A 1103 -6.86 -16.35 -18.22
N PRO A 1104 -7.51 -15.31 -17.68
CA PRO A 1104 -8.19 -15.41 -16.39
C PRO A 1104 -9.45 -16.26 -16.48
N SER A 1105 -9.92 -16.75 -15.34
CA SER A 1105 -11.28 -17.27 -15.23
C SER A 1105 -12.24 -16.08 -15.14
N MET A 1106 -13.28 -16.05 -15.98
CA MET A 1106 -14.24 -14.94 -16.01
C MET A 1106 -15.67 -15.43 -15.78
N ARG A 1107 -16.45 -14.67 -15.01
CA ARG A 1107 -17.90 -14.78 -14.94
C ARG A 1107 -18.50 -13.40 -15.21
N ILE A 1108 -19.17 -13.27 -16.36
CA ILE A 1108 -19.74 -12.02 -16.82
C ILE A 1108 -21.26 -12.17 -16.85
N VAL A 1109 -21.96 -11.54 -15.92
CA VAL A 1109 -23.44 -11.51 -15.86
C VAL A 1109 -23.94 -10.32 -16.67
N LEU A 1110 -24.84 -10.56 -17.63
CA LEU A 1110 -25.38 -9.49 -18.46
C LEU A 1110 -26.60 -8.85 -17.77
N ASN A 1111 -26.52 -7.54 -17.52
CA ASN A 1111 -27.57 -6.77 -16.84
C ASN A 1111 -28.04 -5.58 -17.70
N PRO A 1112 -28.75 -5.85 -18.80
CA PRO A 1112 -29.20 -4.79 -19.70
C PRO A 1112 -30.26 -3.88 -19.05
N LEU A 1113 -30.23 -2.60 -19.37
CA LEU A 1113 -31.34 -1.68 -19.07
C LEU A 1113 -32.59 -2.07 -19.87
N VAL A 1114 -33.76 -2.06 -19.21
CA VAL A 1114 -35.05 -2.13 -19.91
C VAL A 1114 -35.37 -0.70 -20.36
N SER A 1115 -35.24 -0.41 -21.65
CA SER A 1115 -35.55 0.91 -22.21
C SER A 1115 -37.05 1.16 -22.31
#